data_AF-A0A7C2CXB5-F1
#
_entry.id   AF-A0A7C2CXB5-F1
#
_cell.length_a   1.000
_cell.length_b   1.000
_cell.length_c   1.000
_cell.angle_alpha   90.00
_cell.angle_beta   90.00
_cell.angle_gamma   90.00
#
_symmetry.space_group_name_H-M   'P 1'
#
loop_
_entity.id
_entity.type
_entity.pdbx_description
1 polymer ?
#
loop_
_entity_poly.entity_id
_entity_poly.type
_entity_poly.pdbx_seq_one_letter_code
_entity_poly.pdbx_strand_id
1 'polypeptide(L)'
;MRSVMAASLMLMTVAAAAQWVEVDEKGKPAEGQWQKVALSTPHGRFLGWQTKMRPSNPHFLVRWFEPTREVVEVTFVVKAPMRGRRGLSFGFSFGAPTHWANEALRLALGGNGFVLHCDIPDGFTWRSRFGWFGVVPFRFEEWLKIRLVADPTIGAFRLWLNGQPTELLPFLSPVPKVSCVFLFNGEGNGIPVEVSEPQIRIGSLPNAPKSLRVTPIGHDRLQLRWQPSETPRVRTYRIYRRGQPVAEVSADTTEWSDASVKMGEAYGYYVTALADGEEALPSWSDAAMSVRPLPIAKRQSLHARYEVVVIGATPAGIAAAIAAARLGHRVALVERTTHIGGMMTGGLSATDRRYRQASGGLFAEFLRRIERFYTDAYGENSPQHRSCRDGYLFEPKVASLVFHQMLAETPNLHLYLRHELVSVIKGNASVAAILLHDRSRGLRWRMDGSVFIDATYEGDLAALAGVPYRIGREGRHEFGEEFAGEVFWDSRTRQITFGKPDGDKKVQAYNYRLTLTKRADNRRLIAAPPDYDPNRYAEIAERVKEGILWHPMEVVSLRALPRHKFDANNTPGPFPSTDFLGTNYDYPDADWHQREAIAEAHRRYILGLLYFLQTDPRLPDEFRVAAQHWGLAADEFTESDNFPPQLYVREARRIVGAYVFTEHDARPVAEGKRAPVHEDSIAVAEYPIDSHATTPRNPKEPYLHEGFFYLPQITAPSCVPYRIMLPAGRRLDNLLVCGAVSATHIGFGTLRLEPVWMALGQAAGVAAHLALVSSPRPISVRSVPIDRLQRLLLRQGQVIAFFTDLPSPESEEFAAVQFFAVRGFFDTYEAQTREQLDKSTAQKMLHRFAELKRLPLPHAFGTANEAPTQGDIVRWLSALLNLSPEALRQRCGLSAFRPDEPVTRGQLCVWLYRLWWQD
;
A
#
# COMPACT_ATOMS: atom_id res chain seq x y z
N MET A 1 -20.15 2.96 -66.50
CA MET A 1 -19.47 1.67 -66.73
C MET A 1 -18.13 1.69 -66.01
N ARG A 2 -17.95 0.77 -65.05
CA ARG A 2 -16.70 0.28 -64.42
C ARG A 2 -15.63 1.30 -63.95
N SER A 3 -15.55 1.50 -62.63
CA SER A 3 -14.30 1.41 -61.84
C SER A 3 -14.50 1.82 -60.37
N VAL A 4 -15.05 0.93 -59.52
CA VAL A 4 -14.91 0.92 -58.04
C VAL A 4 -15.14 -0.52 -57.55
N MET A 5 -14.11 -1.19 -57.00
CA MET A 5 -14.15 -2.28 -55.98
C MET A 5 -12.86 -3.12 -56.05
N ALA A 6 -12.05 -3.10 -54.98
CA ALA A 6 -11.26 -4.24 -54.48
C ALA A 6 -10.47 -3.84 -53.21
N ALA A 7 -11.17 -3.77 -52.09
CA ALA A 7 -10.62 -4.07 -50.77
C ALA A 7 -11.07 -5.51 -50.40
N SER A 8 -10.29 -6.18 -49.55
CA SER A 8 -10.56 -7.50 -48.93
C SER A 8 -10.10 -8.74 -49.71
N LEU A 9 -8.86 -9.20 -49.45
CA LEU A 9 -8.45 -10.59 -49.16
C LEU A 9 -6.92 -10.71 -49.30
N MET A 10 -6.19 -10.71 -48.19
CA MET A 10 -4.91 -11.43 -48.09
C MET A 10 -4.80 -12.00 -46.67
N LEU A 11 -5.59 -13.05 -46.45
CA LEU A 11 -5.38 -13.99 -45.37
C LEU A 11 -4.39 -15.06 -45.86
N MET A 12 -3.39 -15.31 -45.01
CA MET A 12 -2.75 -16.60 -44.75
C MET A 12 -2.29 -17.44 -45.95
N THR A 13 -0.97 -17.44 -46.18
CA THR A 13 -0.20 -18.65 -46.46
C THR A 13 1.25 -18.44 -46.02
N VAL A 14 1.56 -18.77 -44.77
CA VAL A 14 2.91 -19.20 -44.39
C VAL A 14 2.79 -20.63 -43.90
N ALA A 15 2.62 -21.55 -44.85
CA ALA A 15 2.95 -22.95 -44.65
C ALA A 15 4.40 -23.12 -45.12
N ALA A 16 5.35 -22.91 -44.21
CA ALA A 16 6.69 -23.43 -44.34
C ALA A 16 6.94 -24.28 -43.10
N ALA A 17 7.01 -25.60 -43.29
CA ALA A 17 7.34 -26.56 -42.25
C ALA A 17 8.74 -26.25 -41.71
N ALA A 18 8.81 -25.59 -40.56
CA ALA A 18 10.07 -25.37 -39.88
C ALA A 18 10.46 -26.67 -39.13
N GLN A 19 11.20 -27.54 -39.81
CA GLN A 19 11.97 -28.58 -39.13
C GLN A 19 13.21 -27.93 -38.53
N TRP A 20 13.29 -27.86 -37.20
CA TRP A 20 14.50 -27.48 -36.48
C TRP A 20 15.13 -28.73 -35.85
N VAL A 21 16.39 -29.00 -36.21
CA VAL A 21 17.20 -30.15 -35.81
C VAL A 21 18.32 -29.65 -34.89
N GLU A 22 18.50 -30.28 -33.73
CA GLU A 22 19.57 -29.95 -32.78
C GLU A 22 20.92 -30.32 -33.38
N VAL A 23 21.91 -29.44 -33.25
CA VAL A 23 23.27 -29.63 -33.76
C VAL A 23 24.27 -29.78 -32.62
N ASP A 24 25.30 -30.60 -32.81
CA ASP A 24 26.43 -30.73 -31.91
C ASP A 24 27.24 -29.42 -31.84
N GLU A 25 28.26 -29.40 -30.99
CA GLU A 25 29.20 -28.29 -30.79
C GLU A 25 29.96 -27.85 -32.05
N LYS A 26 29.80 -28.56 -33.19
CA LYS A 26 30.38 -28.25 -34.51
C LYS A 26 29.33 -27.92 -35.57
N GLY A 27 28.06 -27.78 -35.19
CA GLY A 27 26.98 -27.42 -36.11
C GLY A 27 26.44 -28.58 -36.96
N LYS A 28 26.73 -29.85 -36.64
CA LYS A 28 26.13 -31.01 -37.30
C LYS A 28 24.92 -31.54 -36.53
N PRO A 29 23.82 -31.97 -37.18
CA PRO A 29 22.71 -32.65 -36.51
C PRO A 29 23.20 -33.69 -35.49
N ALA A 30 22.77 -33.61 -34.24
CA ALA A 30 23.07 -34.61 -33.23
C ALA A 30 22.32 -35.91 -33.60
N GLU A 31 22.95 -36.76 -34.41
CA GLU A 31 22.36 -38.02 -34.88
C GLU A 31 21.93 -38.90 -33.70
N GLY A 32 20.69 -39.38 -33.75
CA GLY A 32 20.19 -40.45 -32.86
C GLY A 32 19.51 -40.04 -31.54
N GLN A 33 19.36 -38.75 -31.22
CA GLN A 33 18.82 -38.33 -29.91
C GLN A 33 17.31 -38.05 -29.89
N TRP A 34 16.74 -37.58 -31.01
CA TRP A 34 15.34 -37.15 -31.09
C TRP A 34 14.48 -38.16 -31.87
N GLN A 35 13.36 -38.56 -31.28
CA GLN A 35 12.34 -39.42 -31.87
C GLN A 35 11.07 -38.62 -32.14
N LYS A 36 10.48 -38.78 -33.33
CA LYS A 36 9.12 -38.26 -33.58
C LYS A 36 8.11 -39.03 -32.73
N VAL A 37 7.21 -38.31 -32.08
CA VAL A 37 6.09 -38.87 -31.31
C VAL A 37 4.78 -38.27 -31.76
N ALA A 38 3.73 -39.08 -31.77
CA ALA A 38 2.37 -38.62 -31.91
C ALA A 38 1.75 -38.49 -30.52
N LEU A 39 1.27 -37.30 -30.17
CA LEU A 39 0.52 -37.06 -28.95
C LEU A 39 -0.98 -37.16 -29.26
N SER A 40 -1.67 -38.01 -28.51
CA SER A 40 -3.12 -38.17 -28.62
C SER A 40 -3.83 -37.07 -27.85
N THR A 41 -4.78 -36.40 -28.51
CA THR A 41 -5.65 -35.39 -27.90
C THR A 41 -7.11 -35.67 -28.25
N PRO A 42 -8.07 -35.09 -27.51
CA PRO A 42 -9.49 -35.14 -27.88
C PRO A 42 -9.82 -34.47 -29.22
N HIS A 43 -8.89 -33.69 -29.79
CA HIS A 43 -9.07 -32.89 -31.00
C HIS A 43 -8.26 -33.37 -32.21
N GLY A 44 -7.40 -34.38 -32.05
CA GLY A 44 -6.55 -34.92 -33.11
C GLY A 44 -5.22 -35.50 -32.63
N ARG A 45 -4.32 -35.83 -33.57
CA ARG A 45 -2.93 -36.22 -33.27
C ARG A 45 -2.02 -35.03 -33.50
N PHE A 46 -1.27 -34.62 -32.47
CA PHE A 46 -0.21 -33.64 -32.60
C PHE A 46 1.11 -34.34 -32.88
N LEU A 47 1.86 -33.84 -33.85
CA LEU A 47 3.23 -34.31 -34.10
C LEU A 47 4.18 -33.55 -33.20
N GLY A 48 5.07 -34.29 -32.54
CA GLY A 48 6.06 -33.76 -31.63
C GLY A 48 7.38 -34.48 -31.73
N TRP A 49 8.37 -33.97 -31.01
CA TRP A 49 9.70 -34.56 -30.92
C TRP A 49 10.04 -34.82 -29.46
N GLN A 50 10.58 -36.00 -29.17
CA GLN A 50 11.08 -36.36 -27.84
C GLN A 50 12.56 -36.71 -27.88
N THR A 51 13.34 -36.29 -26.88
CA THR A 51 14.71 -36.79 -26.65
C THR A 51 14.78 -37.56 -25.34
N LYS A 52 15.56 -38.64 -25.29
CA LYS A 52 15.95 -39.41 -24.09
C LYS A 52 17.46 -39.61 -24.17
N MET A 53 18.29 -39.08 -23.27
CA MET A 53 19.75 -39.19 -23.46
C MET A 53 20.64 -39.38 -22.21
N ARG A 54 21.68 -40.22 -22.45
CA ARG A 54 22.82 -40.73 -21.65
C ARG A 54 22.54 -41.87 -20.63
N PRO A 55 23.17 -43.05 -20.79
CA PRO A 55 23.09 -44.17 -19.83
C PRO A 55 23.49 -43.81 -18.38
N SER A 56 24.30 -42.76 -18.20
CA SER A 56 24.81 -42.31 -16.91
C SER A 56 23.88 -41.35 -16.16
N ASN A 57 22.83 -40.82 -16.80
CA ASN A 57 21.90 -39.84 -16.21
C ASN A 57 20.47 -40.11 -16.72
N PRO A 58 19.71 -41.00 -16.06
CA PRO A 58 18.34 -41.26 -16.50
C PRO A 58 17.45 -40.05 -16.18
N HIS A 59 16.55 -39.73 -17.12
CA HIS A 59 15.47 -38.72 -17.02
C HIS A 59 15.79 -37.30 -17.52
N PHE A 60 16.35 -37.20 -18.73
CA PHE A 60 16.14 -36.05 -19.63
C PHE A 60 14.99 -36.40 -20.59
N LEU A 61 13.82 -35.77 -20.44
CA LEU A 61 12.73 -35.86 -21.41
C LEU A 61 12.29 -34.45 -21.79
N VAL A 62 12.51 -34.07 -23.03
CA VAL A 62 11.93 -32.85 -23.61
C VAL A 62 10.94 -33.28 -24.68
N ARG A 63 9.70 -32.78 -24.62
CA ARG A 63 8.66 -33.00 -25.61
C ARG A 63 8.21 -31.69 -26.21
N TRP A 64 8.44 -31.55 -27.51
CA TRP A 64 8.06 -30.42 -28.33
C TRP A 64 6.78 -30.71 -29.09
N PHE A 65 5.92 -29.70 -29.24
CA PHE A 65 4.69 -29.75 -30.04
C PHE A 65 4.37 -28.37 -30.62
N GLU A 66 3.43 -28.31 -31.57
CA GLU A 66 2.99 -27.05 -32.16
C GLU A 66 2.47 -26.08 -31.09
N PRO A 67 2.85 -24.79 -31.13
CA PRO A 67 2.41 -23.81 -30.14
C PRO A 67 0.88 -23.78 -30.01
N THR A 68 0.36 -24.16 -28.85
CA THR A 68 -1.08 -24.32 -28.61
C THR A 68 -1.61 -23.34 -27.56
N ARG A 69 -2.86 -22.91 -27.75
CA ARG A 69 -3.66 -22.19 -26.75
C ARG A 69 -4.54 -23.13 -25.91
N GLU A 70 -4.53 -24.42 -26.22
CA GLU A 70 -5.27 -25.42 -25.46
C GLU A 70 -4.59 -25.68 -24.10
N VAL A 71 -5.39 -26.13 -23.13
CA VAL A 71 -4.88 -26.50 -21.81
C VAL A 71 -3.94 -27.69 -21.94
N VAL A 72 -2.76 -27.59 -21.31
CA VAL A 72 -1.75 -28.65 -21.28
C VAL A 72 -1.69 -29.24 -19.88
N GLU A 73 -1.93 -30.55 -19.77
CA GLU A 73 -1.87 -31.30 -18.54
C GLU A 73 -0.74 -32.32 -18.59
N VAL A 74 0.05 -32.38 -17.51
CA VAL A 74 1.14 -33.34 -17.35
C VAL A 74 1.02 -34.06 -16.01
N THR A 75 1.05 -35.39 -16.04
CA THR A 75 0.96 -36.23 -14.83
C THR A 75 2.11 -37.23 -14.78
N PHE A 76 2.75 -37.36 -13.62
CA PHE A 76 3.82 -38.33 -13.36
C PHE A 76 3.93 -38.63 -11.87
N VAL A 77 4.71 -39.64 -11.51
CA VAL A 77 5.03 -39.98 -10.11
C VAL A 77 6.53 -39.85 -9.92
N VAL A 78 6.94 -39.20 -8.83
CA VAL A 78 8.35 -39.01 -8.46
C VAL A 78 8.58 -39.48 -7.03
N LYS A 79 9.72 -40.09 -6.74
CA LYS A 79 10.15 -40.37 -5.37
C LYS A 79 10.90 -39.18 -4.80
N ALA A 80 10.43 -38.64 -3.69
CA ALA A 80 11.03 -37.45 -3.07
C ALA A 80 12.52 -37.69 -2.70
N PRO A 81 13.44 -36.77 -3.03
CA PRO A 81 14.86 -36.94 -2.73
C PRO A 81 15.12 -36.90 -1.21
N MET A 82 16.21 -37.52 -0.73
CA MET A 82 16.63 -37.38 0.67
C MET A 82 16.90 -35.92 1.06
N ARG A 83 16.68 -35.58 2.33
CA ARG A 83 16.94 -34.24 2.90
C ARG A 83 18.35 -33.75 2.55
N GLY A 84 18.45 -32.53 2.01
CA GLY A 84 19.73 -31.89 1.64
C GLY A 84 20.24 -32.22 0.23
N ARG A 85 19.58 -33.12 -0.52
CA ARG A 85 19.85 -33.31 -1.95
C ARG A 85 19.01 -32.35 -2.79
N ARG A 86 19.59 -31.84 -3.89
CA ARG A 86 18.93 -31.01 -4.90
C ARG A 86 18.57 -31.91 -6.09
N GLY A 87 17.35 -31.79 -6.63
CA GLY A 87 16.80 -32.74 -7.58
C GLY A 87 15.69 -32.18 -8.49
N LEU A 88 15.40 -32.98 -9.53
CA LEU A 88 14.35 -32.91 -10.56
C LEU A 88 13.76 -31.51 -10.87
N SER A 89 14.08 -30.97 -12.04
CA SER A 89 13.45 -29.79 -12.65
C SER A 89 12.44 -30.21 -13.73
N PHE A 90 11.19 -29.78 -13.62
CA PHE A 90 10.15 -30.00 -14.66
C PHE A 90 9.49 -28.69 -15.06
N GLY A 91 9.08 -28.51 -16.32
CA GLY A 91 8.48 -27.26 -16.73
C GLY A 91 7.85 -27.14 -18.10
N PHE A 92 7.29 -25.96 -18.34
CA PHE A 92 6.78 -25.51 -19.63
C PHE A 92 7.68 -24.43 -20.22
N SER A 93 7.76 -24.39 -21.54
CA SER A 93 8.56 -23.42 -22.27
C SER A 93 7.82 -22.86 -23.49
N PHE A 94 8.11 -21.60 -23.78
CA PHE A 94 7.66 -20.84 -24.95
C PHE A 94 8.86 -20.67 -25.89
N GLY A 95 8.89 -21.25 -27.09
CA GLY A 95 9.98 -20.99 -28.06
C GLY A 95 10.47 -22.19 -28.86
N ALA A 96 11.78 -22.40 -29.08
CA ALA A 96 12.38 -23.46 -29.93
C ALA A 96 13.29 -24.44 -29.13
N PRO A 97 13.74 -25.60 -29.68
CA PRO A 97 14.39 -26.69 -28.92
C PRO A 97 15.71 -26.38 -28.23
N THR A 98 16.36 -25.26 -28.55
CA THR A 98 17.65 -24.91 -27.97
C THR A 98 17.46 -24.33 -26.57
N HIS A 99 18.20 -24.89 -25.64
CA HIS A 99 18.30 -24.61 -24.20
C HIS A 99 18.79 -23.19 -23.86
N TRP A 100 18.78 -22.28 -24.84
CA TRP A 100 19.41 -20.96 -24.82
C TRP A 100 18.47 -19.79 -25.22
N ALA A 101 17.18 -20.05 -25.49
CA ALA A 101 16.30 -19.01 -26.05
C ALA A 101 14.87 -18.94 -25.47
N ASN A 102 14.57 -19.64 -24.36
CA ASN A 102 13.19 -19.75 -23.90
C ASN A 102 12.99 -19.31 -22.45
N GLU A 103 11.86 -18.65 -22.21
CA GLU A 103 11.30 -18.57 -20.88
C GLU A 103 10.78 -19.93 -20.43
N ALA A 104 11.29 -20.39 -19.30
CA ALA A 104 10.98 -21.69 -18.75
C ALA A 104 10.47 -21.55 -17.32
N LEU A 105 9.32 -22.15 -17.04
CA LEU A 105 8.81 -22.33 -15.68
C LEU A 105 9.35 -23.64 -15.14
N ARG A 106 10.19 -23.66 -14.11
CA ARG A 106 10.71 -24.92 -13.53
C ARG A 106 10.17 -25.19 -12.15
N LEU A 107 9.72 -26.41 -11.89
CA LEU A 107 9.51 -26.96 -10.56
C LEU A 107 10.74 -27.78 -10.20
N ALA A 108 11.52 -27.32 -9.22
CA ALA A 108 12.67 -28.03 -8.65
C ALA A 108 12.29 -28.70 -7.32
N LEU A 109 12.74 -29.93 -7.09
CA LEU A 109 12.52 -30.68 -5.84
C LEU A 109 13.82 -30.74 -5.04
N GLY A 110 13.89 -30.10 -3.86
CA GLY A 110 15.12 -30.12 -3.08
C GLY A 110 15.13 -29.22 -1.85
N GLY A 111 16.02 -29.53 -0.89
CA GLY A 111 15.94 -28.91 0.44
C GLY A 111 14.64 -29.30 1.15
N ASN A 112 14.22 -28.60 2.20
CA ASN A 112 13.00 -28.96 2.96
C ASN A 112 11.68 -28.76 2.18
N GLY A 113 11.62 -28.86 0.84
CA GLY A 113 10.44 -28.54 0.02
C GLY A 113 10.62 -28.63 -1.50
N PHE A 114 9.71 -27.99 -2.25
CA PHE A 114 9.82 -27.73 -3.70
C PHE A 114 10.03 -26.23 -3.94
N VAL A 115 10.63 -25.88 -5.08
CA VAL A 115 10.87 -24.50 -5.51
C VAL A 115 10.33 -24.33 -6.93
N LEU A 116 9.64 -23.23 -7.19
CA LEU A 116 9.24 -22.84 -8.53
C LEU A 116 10.21 -21.74 -9.02
N HIS A 117 10.76 -21.91 -10.21
CA HIS A 117 11.77 -21.06 -10.83
C HIS A 117 11.25 -20.51 -12.16
N CYS A 118 11.72 -19.32 -12.52
CA CYS A 118 11.57 -18.78 -13.86
C CYS A 118 12.95 -18.47 -14.41
N ASP A 119 13.29 -19.09 -15.54
CA ASP A 119 14.48 -18.74 -16.29
C ASP A 119 14.09 -17.74 -17.37
N ILE A 120 14.74 -16.58 -17.34
CA ILE A 120 14.88 -15.68 -18.49
C ILE A 120 16.34 -15.89 -18.96
N PRO A 121 16.61 -16.06 -20.26
CA PRO A 121 17.99 -16.29 -20.72
C PRO A 121 18.84 -15.04 -20.48
N ASP A 122 19.79 -15.11 -19.54
CA ASP A 122 20.92 -14.18 -19.47
C ASP A 122 22.07 -14.79 -20.27
N GLY A 123 22.67 -14.01 -21.17
CA GLY A 123 23.84 -14.43 -21.96
C GLY A 123 24.87 -15.22 -21.14
N PHE A 124 25.03 -16.49 -21.48
CA PHE A 124 26.11 -17.40 -21.09
C PHE A 124 26.40 -17.67 -19.60
N THR A 125 25.69 -17.11 -18.61
CA THR A 125 25.89 -17.51 -17.20
C THR A 125 24.60 -17.50 -16.35
N TRP A 126 24.33 -18.65 -15.72
CA TRP A 126 23.26 -18.86 -14.74
C TRP A 126 23.54 -18.07 -13.45
N ARG A 127 23.11 -16.81 -13.37
CA ARG A 127 23.07 -16.07 -12.09
C ARG A 127 21.61 -15.81 -11.69
N SER A 128 20.90 -16.88 -11.34
CA SER A 128 19.52 -16.84 -10.84
C SER A 128 19.42 -16.15 -9.47
N ARG A 129 18.48 -15.20 -9.31
CA ARG A 129 17.98 -14.79 -7.97
C ARG A 129 16.80 -15.69 -7.59
N PHE A 130 17.04 -16.57 -6.62
CA PHE A 130 16.08 -17.58 -6.13
C PHE A 130 14.85 -16.93 -5.47
N GLY A 131 13.65 -17.34 -5.88
CA GLY A 131 12.40 -17.10 -5.14
C GLY A 131 11.86 -18.41 -4.59
N TRP A 132 11.79 -18.57 -3.27
CA TRP A 132 11.15 -19.72 -2.64
C TRP A 132 9.64 -19.53 -2.65
N PHE A 133 8.90 -20.37 -3.39
CA PHE A 133 7.44 -20.45 -3.27
C PHE A 133 7.08 -21.43 -2.15
N GLY A 134 5.96 -21.17 -1.47
CA GLY A 134 5.57 -21.82 -0.22
C GLY A 134 5.65 -23.35 -0.26
N VAL A 135 6.29 -23.90 0.77
CA VAL A 135 6.50 -25.34 0.96
C VAL A 135 5.18 -26.01 1.34
N VAL A 136 4.62 -26.87 0.49
CA VAL A 136 3.75 -27.93 1.01
C VAL A 136 4.69 -28.97 1.64
N PRO A 137 4.57 -29.24 2.94
CA PRO A 137 5.40 -30.26 3.57
C PRO A 137 5.14 -31.61 2.90
N PHE A 138 6.18 -32.29 2.47
CA PHE A 138 6.14 -33.69 2.09
C PHE A 138 7.19 -34.46 2.88
N ARG A 139 6.97 -35.75 3.08
CA ARG A 139 7.96 -36.61 3.70
C ARG A 139 8.97 -37.06 2.63
N PHE A 140 10.23 -36.96 2.97
CA PHE A 140 11.30 -37.46 2.10
C PHE A 140 11.12 -38.94 1.84
N GLU A 141 11.58 -39.41 0.67
CA GLU A 141 11.54 -40.81 0.25
C GLU A 141 10.13 -41.39 -0.01
N GLU A 142 9.07 -40.59 0.10
CA GLU A 142 7.72 -40.98 -0.34
C GLU A 142 7.52 -40.77 -1.85
N TRP A 143 6.64 -41.59 -2.44
CA TRP A 143 6.17 -41.39 -3.81
C TRP A 143 5.14 -40.26 -3.85
N LEU A 144 5.38 -39.30 -4.73
CA LEU A 144 4.54 -38.14 -4.96
C LEU A 144 3.92 -38.23 -6.35
N LYS A 145 2.59 -38.32 -6.41
CA LYS A 145 1.84 -38.12 -7.65
C LYS A 145 1.76 -36.63 -7.93
N ILE A 146 2.35 -36.22 -9.04
CA ILE A 146 2.35 -34.85 -9.53
C ILE A 146 1.40 -34.78 -10.71
N ARG A 147 0.41 -33.88 -10.63
CA ARG A 147 -0.42 -33.46 -11.76
C ARG A 147 -0.27 -31.96 -11.90
N LEU A 148 0.04 -31.48 -13.09
CA LEU A 148 0.26 -30.07 -13.34
C LEU A 148 -0.47 -29.67 -14.61
N VAL A 149 -1.26 -28.61 -14.51
CA VAL A 149 -2.20 -28.16 -15.55
C VAL A 149 -1.90 -26.71 -15.85
N ALA A 150 -1.72 -26.39 -17.12
CA ALA A 150 -1.43 -25.06 -17.62
C ALA A 150 -2.49 -24.59 -18.60
N ASP A 151 -3.03 -23.40 -18.33
CA ASP A 151 -3.90 -22.70 -19.25
C ASP A 151 -3.20 -21.45 -19.79
N PRO A 152 -2.73 -21.49 -21.05
CA PRO A 152 -2.03 -20.37 -21.65
C PRO A 152 -2.94 -19.16 -21.92
N THR A 153 -4.27 -19.33 -21.95
CA THR A 153 -5.21 -18.23 -22.25
C THR A 153 -5.34 -17.23 -21.10
N ILE A 154 -5.19 -17.70 -19.86
CA ILE A 154 -5.19 -16.87 -18.66
C ILE A 154 -3.78 -16.62 -18.13
N GLY A 155 -2.77 -17.18 -18.81
CA GLY A 155 -1.39 -17.17 -18.37
C GLY A 155 -1.27 -17.71 -16.95
N ALA A 156 -1.79 -18.92 -16.67
CA ALA A 156 -1.65 -19.53 -15.36
C ALA A 156 -1.50 -21.05 -15.41
N PHE A 157 -0.97 -21.61 -14.34
CA PHE A 157 -0.91 -23.05 -14.11
C PHE A 157 -1.23 -23.38 -12.65
N ARG A 158 -1.60 -24.63 -12.39
CA ARG A 158 -1.82 -25.17 -11.05
C ARG A 158 -1.18 -26.54 -10.92
N LEU A 159 -0.64 -26.83 -9.76
CA LEU A 159 -0.02 -28.10 -9.39
C LEU A 159 -0.95 -28.85 -8.42
N TRP A 160 -0.94 -30.17 -8.49
CA TRP A 160 -1.55 -31.06 -7.52
C TRP A 160 -0.48 -32.05 -7.04
N LEU A 161 -0.35 -32.15 -5.72
CA LEU A 161 0.53 -33.11 -5.06
C LEU A 161 -0.33 -34.12 -4.31
N ASN A 162 -0.27 -35.39 -4.71
CA ASN A 162 -1.12 -36.45 -4.16
C ASN A 162 -2.63 -36.08 -4.14
N GLY A 163 -3.08 -35.38 -5.18
CA GLY A 163 -4.46 -34.93 -5.32
C GLY A 163 -4.80 -33.62 -4.60
N GLN A 164 -3.89 -33.06 -3.79
CA GLN A 164 -4.08 -31.76 -3.14
C GLN A 164 -3.66 -30.61 -4.07
N PRO A 165 -4.55 -29.69 -4.44
CA PRO A 165 -4.21 -28.55 -5.29
C PRO A 165 -3.32 -27.54 -4.58
N THR A 166 -2.40 -26.93 -5.33
CA THR A 166 -1.74 -25.69 -4.95
C THR A 166 -2.57 -24.47 -5.36
N GLU A 167 -2.09 -23.28 -5.02
CA GLU A 167 -2.62 -22.05 -5.61
C GLU A 167 -2.48 -22.04 -7.13
N LEU A 168 -3.32 -21.23 -7.77
CA LEU A 168 -3.15 -20.86 -9.17
C LEU A 168 -1.96 -19.90 -9.25
N LEU A 169 -1.03 -20.15 -10.16
CA LEU A 169 0.22 -19.41 -10.29
C LEU A 169 0.33 -18.81 -11.70
N PRO A 170 0.79 -17.57 -11.86
CA PRO A 170 0.88 -16.94 -13.17
C PRO A 170 2.02 -17.53 -14.02
N PHE A 171 1.79 -17.64 -15.32
CA PHE A 171 2.84 -17.68 -16.33
C PHE A 171 3.51 -16.31 -16.43
N LEU A 172 4.80 -16.31 -16.73
CA LEU A 172 5.54 -15.08 -16.87
C LEU A 172 5.45 -14.57 -18.30
N SER A 173 5.66 -15.43 -19.31
CA SER A 173 5.67 -15.10 -20.74
C SER A 173 4.54 -14.22 -21.26
N PRO A 174 4.81 -13.31 -22.23
CA PRO A 174 3.80 -12.44 -22.81
C PRO A 174 2.99 -13.16 -23.90
N VAL A 175 3.43 -14.36 -24.33
CA VAL A 175 2.84 -15.11 -25.45
C VAL A 175 1.95 -16.21 -24.89
N PRO A 176 0.64 -16.26 -25.23
CA PRO A 176 -0.30 -17.23 -24.69
C PRO A 176 -0.21 -18.58 -25.42
N LYS A 177 0.99 -19.15 -25.63
CA LYS A 177 1.15 -20.42 -26.33
C LYS A 177 2.24 -21.29 -25.72
N VAL A 178 1.89 -22.49 -25.26
CA VAL A 178 2.90 -23.48 -24.82
C VAL A 178 3.32 -24.32 -26.02
N SER A 179 4.61 -24.57 -26.18
CA SER A 179 5.15 -25.40 -27.27
C SER A 179 6.10 -26.50 -26.79
N CYS A 180 6.48 -26.50 -25.51
CA CYS A 180 7.43 -27.45 -24.96
C CYS A 180 7.13 -27.81 -23.51
N VAL A 181 7.33 -29.10 -23.21
CA VAL A 181 7.35 -29.68 -21.87
C VAL A 181 8.72 -30.30 -21.65
N PHE A 182 9.35 -30.06 -20.51
CA PHE A 182 10.65 -30.64 -20.19
C PHE A 182 10.69 -31.22 -18.78
N LEU A 183 11.44 -32.31 -18.63
CA LEU A 183 11.74 -32.99 -17.38
C LEU A 183 13.23 -33.27 -17.36
N PHE A 184 13.92 -32.71 -16.38
CA PHE A 184 15.37 -32.77 -16.23
C PHE A 184 15.74 -33.23 -14.82
N ASN A 185 16.54 -34.28 -14.72
CA ASN A 185 17.22 -34.64 -13.49
C ASN A 185 18.55 -33.87 -13.42
N GLY A 186 18.63 -32.72 -12.71
CA GLY A 186 19.82 -31.85 -12.79
C GLY A 186 20.10 -30.98 -11.56
N GLU A 187 21.42 -30.85 -11.29
CA GLU A 187 22.16 -30.20 -10.18
C GLU A 187 22.01 -30.77 -8.76
N GLY A 188 22.83 -31.77 -8.45
CA GLY A 188 23.06 -32.33 -7.12
C GLY A 188 24.25 -33.31 -7.13
N ASN A 189 24.47 -34.01 -6.02
CA ASN A 189 25.58 -34.94 -5.76
C ASN A 189 25.58 -36.25 -6.61
N GLY A 190 24.98 -36.22 -7.81
CA GLY A 190 25.05 -37.31 -8.80
C GLY A 190 24.10 -38.49 -8.58
N ILE A 191 23.13 -38.39 -7.65
CA ILE A 191 22.19 -39.49 -7.37
C ILE A 191 20.87 -39.24 -8.13
N PRO A 192 20.46 -40.13 -9.05
CA PRO A 192 19.24 -39.96 -9.83
C PRO A 192 17.99 -39.97 -8.97
N VAL A 193 17.07 -39.02 -9.21
CA VAL A 193 15.69 -39.08 -8.69
C VAL A 193 14.88 -40.09 -9.51
N GLU A 194 14.19 -41.02 -8.83
CA GLU A 194 13.26 -41.98 -9.47
C GLU A 194 12.00 -41.24 -9.94
N VAL A 195 11.70 -41.29 -11.25
CA VAL A 195 10.52 -40.65 -11.84
C VAL A 195 9.89 -41.53 -12.93
N SER A 196 8.56 -41.60 -12.96
CA SER A 196 7.80 -42.31 -14.00
C SER A 196 7.86 -41.56 -15.33
N GLU A 197 7.52 -42.24 -16.43
CA GLU A 197 7.29 -41.53 -17.70
C GLU A 197 6.08 -40.58 -17.56
N PRO A 198 6.21 -39.30 -17.96
CA PRO A 198 5.10 -38.35 -17.86
C PRO A 198 4.04 -38.59 -18.93
N GLN A 199 2.79 -38.60 -18.49
CA GLN A 199 1.60 -38.59 -19.33
C GLN A 199 1.22 -37.15 -19.64
N ILE A 200 1.16 -36.81 -20.94
CA ILE A 200 0.80 -35.47 -21.41
C ILE A 200 -0.53 -35.54 -22.13
N ARG A 201 -1.46 -34.65 -21.76
CA ARG A 201 -2.74 -34.43 -22.45
C ARG A 201 -2.83 -32.96 -22.85
N ILE A 202 -3.22 -32.71 -24.09
CA ILE A 202 -3.45 -31.36 -24.62
C ILE A 202 -4.92 -31.29 -25.02
N GLY A 203 -5.60 -30.20 -24.62
CA GLY A 203 -7.02 -29.99 -24.92
C GLY A 203 -7.98 -30.94 -24.19
N SER A 204 -7.53 -31.63 -23.14
CA SER A 204 -8.37 -32.49 -22.29
C SER A 204 -9.29 -31.73 -21.34
N LEU A 205 -9.00 -30.45 -21.09
CA LEU A 205 -9.79 -29.57 -20.24
C LEU A 205 -10.20 -28.34 -21.04
N PRO A 206 -11.39 -27.77 -20.79
CA PRO A 206 -11.73 -26.47 -21.34
C PRO A 206 -10.80 -25.39 -20.79
N ASN A 207 -10.60 -24.33 -21.57
CA ASN A 207 -9.95 -23.11 -21.08
C ASN A 207 -10.80 -22.47 -19.98
N ALA A 208 -10.14 -21.88 -19.00
CA ALA A 208 -10.77 -21.11 -17.96
C ALA A 208 -11.43 -19.84 -18.52
N PRO A 209 -12.54 -19.37 -17.92
CA PRO A 209 -13.03 -18.03 -18.18
C PRO A 209 -12.00 -16.99 -17.69
N LYS A 210 -12.00 -15.83 -18.36
CA LYS A 210 -10.99 -14.78 -18.15
C LYS A 210 -11.55 -13.58 -17.44
N SER A 211 -10.66 -12.80 -16.84
CA SER A 211 -10.93 -11.44 -16.35
C SER A 211 -12.20 -11.35 -15.49
N LEU A 212 -12.39 -12.31 -14.58
CA LEU A 212 -13.48 -12.25 -13.61
C LEU A 212 -13.40 -10.92 -12.85
N ARG A 213 -14.53 -10.25 -12.75
CA ARG A 213 -14.76 -9.04 -11.97
C ARG A 213 -15.93 -9.27 -11.06
N VAL A 214 -15.76 -8.93 -9.78
CA VAL A 214 -16.87 -8.85 -8.82
C VAL A 214 -17.04 -7.40 -8.40
N THR A 215 -18.23 -6.86 -8.59
CA THR A 215 -18.52 -5.45 -8.28
C THR A 215 -19.82 -5.33 -7.48
N PRO A 216 -19.89 -4.43 -6.49
CA PRO A 216 -21.15 -4.14 -5.82
C PRO A 216 -22.07 -3.34 -6.74
N ILE A 217 -23.30 -3.82 -6.93
CA ILE A 217 -24.36 -3.11 -7.69
C ILE A 217 -25.54 -2.67 -6.80
N GLY A 218 -25.45 -2.99 -5.51
CA GLY A 218 -26.42 -2.65 -4.49
C GLY A 218 -25.84 -2.89 -3.11
N HIS A 219 -26.63 -2.62 -2.08
CA HIS A 219 -26.24 -2.84 -0.69
C HIS A 219 -26.38 -4.33 -0.26
N ASP A 220 -27.05 -5.13 -1.08
CA ASP A 220 -27.43 -6.52 -0.85
C ASP A 220 -27.09 -7.42 -2.06
N ARG A 221 -26.29 -6.92 -3.01
CA ARG A 221 -26.03 -7.63 -4.27
C ARG A 221 -24.64 -7.37 -4.83
N LEU A 222 -24.00 -8.46 -5.27
CA LEU A 222 -22.75 -8.43 -6.02
C LEU A 222 -22.99 -8.92 -7.46
N GLN A 223 -22.43 -8.21 -8.43
CA GLN A 223 -22.46 -8.57 -9.84
C GLN A 223 -21.12 -9.19 -10.23
N LEU A 224 -21.16 -10.41 -10.73
CA LEU A 224 -20.04 -11.09 -11.35
C LEU A 224 -20.13 -10.90 -12.86
N ARG A 225 -19.01 -10.58 -13.49
CA ARG A 225 -18.84 -10.54 -14.96
C ARG A 225 -17.52 -11.19 -15.31
N TRP A 226 -17.50 -12.01 -16.36
CA TRP A 226 -16.29 -12.65 -16.86
C TRP A 226 -16.29 -12.66 -18.39
N GLN A 227 -15.12 -12.87 -18.98
CA GLN A 227 -15.02 -13.18 -20.41
C GLN A 227 -15.19 -14.69 -20.61
N PRO A 228 -15.90 -15.11 -21.68
CA PRO A 228 -16.15 -16.52 -21.93
C PRO A 228 -14.86 -17.29 -22.17
N SER A 229 -14.91 -18.59 -21.91
CA SER A 229 -13.86 -19.53 -22.30
C SER A 229 -13.69 -19.54 -23.82
N GLU A 230 -12.46 -19.71 -24.28
CA GLU A 230 -12.16 -19.85 -25.72
C GLU A 230 -12.53 -21.24 -26.26
N THR A 231 -12.88 -22.19 -25.39
CA THR A 231 -13.28 -23.55 -25.79
C THR A 231 -14.69 -23.54 -26.42
N PRO A 232 -14.87 -23.93 -27.69
CA PRO A 232 -16.17 -23.83 -28.36
C PRO A 232 -17.27 -24.74 -27.79
N ARG A 233 -16.90 -25.79 -27.04
CA ARG A 233 -17.81 -26.84 -26.55
C ARG A 233 -18.29 -26.64 -25.11
N VAL A 234 -18.10 -25.45 -24.54
CA VAL A 234 -18.58 -25.16 -23.18
C VAL A 234 -20.10 -25.32 -23.11
N ARG A 235 -20.59 -26.00 -22.06
CA ARG A 235 -22.00 -26.24 -21.80
C ARG A 235 -22.55 -25.32 -20.72
N THR A 236 -21.78 -25.17 -19.64
CA THR A 236 -22.14 -24.36 -18.49
C THR A 236 -20.92 -23.67 -17.88
N TYR A 237 -21.16 -22.60 -17.13
CA TYR A 237 -20.20 -22.03 -16.18
C TYR A 237 -20.66 -22.32 -14.76
N ARG A 238 -19.75 -22.78 -13.92
CA ARG A 238 -20.02 -22.96 -12.49
C ARG A 238 -19.36 -21.85 -11.69
N ILE A 239 -20.14 -21.27 -10.79
CA ILE A 239 -19.74 -20.14 -9.96
C ILE A 239 -19.52 -20.63 -8.54
N TYR A 240 -18.36 -20.29 -7.99
CA TYR A 240 -17.97 -20.65 -6.64
C TYR A 240 -17.87 -19.40 -5.78
N ARG A 241 -18.29 -19.51 -4.52
CA ARG A 241 -18.12 -18.51 -3.47
C ARG A 241 -17.45 -19.18 -2.27
N ARG A 242 -16.31 -18.66 -1.81
CA ARG A 242 -15.50 -19.25 -0.73
C ARG A 242 -15.22 -20.74 -0.93
N GLY A 243 -14.95 -21.14 -2.17
CA GLY A 243 -14.66 -22.52 -2.53
C GLY A 243 -15.88 -23.44 -2.67
N GLN A 244 -17.10 -22.98 -2.38
CA GLN A 244 -18.33 -23.76 -2.53
C GLN A 244 -19.11 -23.35 -3.78
N PRO A 245 -19.67 -24.30 -4.55
CA PRO A 245 -20.50 -23.97 -5.71
C PRO A 245 -21.80 -23.31 -5.26
N VAL A 246 -22.15 -22.17 -5.87
CA VAL A 246 -23.37 -21.40 -5.55
C VAL A 246 -24.34 -21.28 -6.71
N ALA A 247 -23.86 -21.44 -7.96
CA ALA A 247 -24.69 -21.43 -9.15
C ALA A 247 -23.99 -22.16 -10.30
N GLU A 248 -24.78 -22.66 -11.24
CA GLU A 248 -24.34 -23.13 -12.54
C GLU A 248 -25.25 -22.50 -13.61
N VAL A 249 -24.66 -21.84 -14.61
CA VAL A 249 -25.36 -21.05 -15.63
C VAL A 249 -25.02 -21.56 -17.02
N SER A 250 -25.84 -21.25 -18.03
CA SER A 250 -25.61 -21.67 -19.42
C SER A 250 -24.32 -21.06 -20.00
N ALA A 251 -23.78 -21.69 -21.05
CA ALA A 251 -22.60 -21.22 -21.77
C ALA A 251 -22.72 -19.81 -22.38
N ASP A 252 -23.94 -19.33 -22.64
CA ASP A 252 -24.20 -17.97 -23.16
C ASP A 252 -24.21 -16.91 -22.06
N THR A 253 -24.15 -17.33 -20.78
CA THR A 253 -24.17 -16.43 -19.64
C THR A 253 -22.75 -16.06 -19.22
N THR A 254 -22.41 -14.78 -19.31
CA THR A 254 -21.12 -14.22 -18.85
C THR A 254 -21.27 -13.20 -17.73
N GLU A 255 -22.47 -13.11 -17.17
CA GLU A 255 -22.85 -12.18 -16.13
C GLU A 255 -23.83 -12.86 -15.16
N TRP A 256 -23.56 -12.80 -13.85
CA TRP A 256 -24.44 -13.38 -12.82
C TRP A 256 -24.43 -12.58 -11.51
N SER A 257 -25.61 -12.41 -10.91
CA SER A 257 -25.81 -11.61 -9.70
C SER A 257 -26.01 -12.49 -8.47
N ASP A 258 -25.23 -12.26 -7.41
CA ASP A 258 -25.43 -12.87 -6.09
C ASP A 258 -26.23 -11.94 -5.18
N ALA A 259 -27.50 -12.27 -4.94
CA ALA A 259 -28.39 -11.56 -4.01
C ALA A 259 -28.43 -12.20 -2.61
N SER A 260 -27.63 -13.24 -2.36
CA SER A 260 -27.58 -13.94 -1.06
C SER A 260 -26.47 -13.41 -0.14
N VAL A 261 -25.78 -12.34 -0.56
CA VAL A 261 -24.68 -11.71 0.17
C VAL A 261 -25.19 -10.87 1.33
N LYS A 262 -24.42 -10.80 2.40
CA LYS A 262 -24.66 -9.88 3.52
C LYS A 262 -23.90 -8.58 3.29
N MET A 263 -24.56 -7.48 3.62
CA MET A 263 -24.00 -6.14 3.56
C MET A 263 -22.80 -6.03 4.51
N GLY A 264 -21.68 -5.50 4.00
CA GLY A 264 -20.45 -5.28 4.77
C GLY A 264 -19.58 -6.52 4.98
N GLU A 265 -19.95 -7.68 4.41
CA GLU A 265 -19.16 -8.90 4.38
C GLU A 265 -18.48 -9.05 3.00
N ALA A 266 -17.20 -9.44 2.98
CA ALA A 266 -16.47 -9.66 1.75
C ALA A 266 -16.58 -11.11 1.29
N TYR A 267 -16.71 -11.30 -0.02
CA TYR A 267 -16.88 -12.62 -0.63
C TYR A 267 -15.91 -12.80 -1.79
N GLY A 268 -15.09 -13.85 -1.73
CA GLY A 268 -14.24 -14.29 -2.84
C GLY A 268 -15.01 -15.25 -3.74
N TYR A 269 -14.97 -14.97 -5.04
CA TYR A 269 -15.57 -15.79 -6.09
C TYR A 269 -14.52 -16.30 -7.05
N TYR A 270 -14.81 -17.41 -7.74
CA TYR A 270 -14.16 -17.80 -8.99
C TYR A 270 -15.17 -18.53 -9.87
N VAL A 271 -14.88 -18.62 -11.17
CA VAL A 271 -15.75 -19.26 -12.16
C VAL A 271 -14.95 -20.30 -12.93
N THR A 272 -15.54 -21.45 -13.19
CA THR A 272 -14.97 -22.51 -14.05
C THR A 272 -15.88 -22.72 -15.26
N ALA A 273 -15.30 -23.16 -16.38
CA ALA A 273 -16.05 -23.61 -17.55
C ALA A 273 -16.17 -25.13 -17.53
N LEU A 274 -17.32 -25.67 -17.97
CA LEU A 274 -17.55 -27.10 -18.09
C LEU A 274 -17.79 -27.50 -19.54
N ALA A 275 -17.05 -28.50 -20.01
CA ALA A 275 -17.18 -29.06 -21.35
C ALA A 275 -16.94 -30.57 -21.32
N ASP A 276 -17.82 -31.34 -21.95
CA ASP A 276 -17.68 -32.80 -22.13
C ASP A 276 -17.42 -33.60 -20.83
N GLY A 277 -18.00 -33.16 -19.69
CA GLY A 277 -17.85 -33.78 -18.39
C GLY A 277 -16.58 -33.37 -17.61
N GLU A 278 -15.76 -32.52 -18.21
CA GLU A 278 -14.53 -31.99 -17.62
C GLU A 278 -14.70 -30.52 -17.21
N GLU A 279 -14.01 -30.14 -16.14
CA GLU A 279 -14.05 -28.79 -15.56
C GLU A 279 -12.71 -28.08 -15.72
N ALA A 280 -12.73 -26.85 -16.22
CA ALA A 280 -11.55 -26.03 -16.44
C ALA A 280 -10.78 -25.77 -15.14
N LEU A 281 -9.55 -25.23 -15.29
CA LEU A 281 -8.98 -24.42 -14.21
C LEU A 281 -9.97 -23.30 -13.82
N PRO A 282 -9.99 -22.90 -12.53
CA PRO A 282 -10.78 -21.74 -12.17
C PRO A 282 -10.19 -20.50 -12.82
N SER A 283 -11.05 -19.55 -13.15
CA SER A 283 -10.61 -18.17 -13.29
C SER A 283 -9.85 -17.78 -12.03
N TRP A 284 -8.95 -16.82 -12.17
CA TRP A 284 -8.44 -16.16 -10.98
C TRP A 284 -9.63 -15.70 -10.15
N SER A 285 -9.57 -16.01 -8.86
CA SER A 285 -10.62 -15.57 -7.95
C SER A 285 -10.79 -14.05 -8.11
N ASP A 286 -11.87 -13.43 -7.66
CA ASP A 286 -11.97 -11.98 -7.40
C ASP A 286 -12.93 -11.75 -6.23
N ALA A 287 -12.74 -10.66 -5.50
CA ALA A 287 -13.53 -10.41 -4.30
C ALA A 287 -14.07 -8.99 -4.28
N ALA A 288 -15.25 -8.86 -3.69
CA ALA A 288 -15.87 -7.58 -3.39
C ALA A 288 -16.65 -7.69 -2.09
N MET A 289 -17.04 -6.52 -1.59
CA MET A 289 -17.92 -6.36 -0.45
C MET A 289 -19.05 -5.44 -0.88
N SER A 290 -20.30 -5.86 -0.60
CA SER A 290 -21.44 -4.97 -0.78
C SER A 290 -21.44 -3.93 0.34
N VAL A 291 -21.61 -2.67 -0.01
CA VAL A 291 -21.58 -1.55 0.94
C VAL A 291 -22.88 -0.76 0.86
N ARG A 292 -23.26 -0.14 1.97
CA ARG A 292 -24.34 0.85 1.94
C ARG A 292 -23.99 1.96 0.94
N PRO A 293 -24.98 2.58 0.30
CA PRO A 293 -24.73 3.76 -0.52
C PRO A 293 -24.00 4.79 0.34
N LEU A 294 -22.99 5.44 -0.26
CA LEU A 294 -22.34 6.58 0.34
C LEU A 294 -23.40 7.61 0.77
N PRO A 295 -23.19 8.34 1.88
CA PRO A 295 -24.14 9.32 2.37
C PRO A 295 -24.04 10.63 1.55
N ILE A 296 -24.17 10.49 0.22
CA ILE A 296 -24.11 11.60 -0.72
C ILE A 296 -25.26 12.54 -0.41
N ALA A 297 -24.95 13.82 -0.20
CA ALA A 297 -25.93 14.84 0.10
C ALA A 297 -26.98 14.91 -1.03
N LYS A 298 -28.22 14.54 -0.72
CA LYS A 298 -29.36 14.66 -1.66
C LYS A 298 -29.73 16.13 -1.83
N ARG A 299 -30.38 16.47 -2.97
CA ARG A 299 -30.84 17.81 -3.37
C ARG A 299 -31.12 18.73 -2.16
N GLN A 300 -30.18 19.62 -1.87
CA GLN A 300 -30.35 20.72 -0.92
C GLN A 300 -30.52 22.03 -1.69
N SER A 301 -31.07 23.03 -1.02
CA SER A 301 -30.97 24.43 -1.45
C SER A 301 -29.51 24.77 -1.80
N LEU A 302 -29.31 25.73 -2.72
CA LEU A 302 -27.98 26.28 -3.05
C LEU A 302 -27.24 26.91 -1.84
N HIS A 303 -27.88 26.87 -0.68
CA HIS A 303 -27.40 27.27 0.62
C HIS A 303 -27.55 26.10 1.60
N ALA A 304 -26.47 25.71 2.27
CA ALA A 304 -26.48 24.68 3.31
C ALA A 304 -25.73 25.14 4.57
N ARG A 305 -26.12 24.61 5.74
CA ARG A 305 -25.50 24.91 7.03
C ARG A 305 -25.10 23.63 7.74
N TYR A 306 -23.87 23.62 8.25
CA TYR A 306 -23.30 22.51 9.01
C TYR A 306 -22.60 23.03 10.27
N GLU A 307 -22.36 22.14 11.23
CA GLU A 307 -21.58 22.47 12.41
C GLU A 307 -20.09 22.35 12.10
N VAL A 308 -19.71 21.30 11.38
CA VAL A 308 -18.35 21.07 10.90
C VAL A 308 -18.36 20.92 9.38
N VAL A 309 -17.48 21.65 8.70
CA VAL A 309 -17.26 21.57 7.25
C VAL A 309 -15.82 21.13 6.99
N VAL A 310 -15.64 20.01 6.30
CA VAL A 310 -14.34 19.42 5.98
C VAL A 310 -14.11 19.50 4.48
N ILE A 311 -12.98 20.06 4.05
CA ILE A 311 -12.58 20.16 2.65
C ILE A 311 -11.49 19.14 2.34
N GLY A 312 -11.72 18.32 1.31
CA GLY A 312 -10.85 17.23 0.87
C GLY A 312 -11.28 15.90 1.49
N ALA A 313 -11.69 14.92 0.68
CA ALA A 313 -11.94 13.56 1.14
C ALA A 313 -10.66 12.71 1.12
N THR A 314 -9.55 13.28 1.59
CA THR A 314 -8.30 12.58 1.88
C THR A 314 -8.46 11.69 3.12
N PRO A 315 -7.49 10.83 3.46
CA PRO A 315 -7.54 10.06 4.71
C PRO A 315 -7.67 10.96 5.96
N ALA A 316 -7.01 12.13 5.99
CA ALA A 316 -7.22 13.14 7.03
C ALA A 316 -8.67 13.63 7.09
N GLY A 317 -9.25 13.98 5.93
CA GLY A 317 -10.60 14.54 5.86
C GLY A 317 -11.68 13.53 6.25
N ILE A 318 -11.52 12.28 5.81
CA ILE A 318 -12.38 11.17 6.21
C ILE A 318 -12.30 10.94 7.72
N ALA A 319 -11.08 10.91 8.29
CA ALA A 319 -10.91 10.73 9.73
C ALA A 319 -11.51 11.88 10.54
N ALA A 320 -11.33 13.13 10.10
CA ALA A 320 -11.93 14.31 10.73
C ALA A 320 -13.46 14.27 10.69
N ALA A 321 -14.03 13.96 9.53
CA ALA A 321 -15.48 13.91 9.36
C ALA A 321 -16.11 12.80 10.20
N ILE A 322 -15.50 11.60 10.22
CA ILE A 322 -15.97 10.47 11.04
C ILE A 322 -15.88 10.80 12.52
N ALA A 323 -14.75 11.35 12.98
CA ALA A 323 -14.55 11.66 14.40
C ALA A 323 -15.57 12.69 14.90
N ALA A 324 -15.81 13.78 14.14
CA ALA A 324 -16.79 14.79 14.51
C ALA A 324 -18.23 14.24 14.48
N ALA A 325 -18.59 13.48 13.43
CA ALA A 325 -19.93 12.94 13.26
C ALA A 325 -20.28 11.87 14.30
N ARG A 326 -19.34 10.98 14.65
CA ARG A 326 -19.51 9.99 15.74
C ARG A 326 -19.67 10.65 17.12
N LEU A 327 -19.17 11.89 17.28
CA LEU A 327 -19.38 12.72 18.46
C LEU A 327 -20.66 13.58 18.41
N GLY A 328 -21.55 13.30 17.45
CA GLY A 328 -22.92 13.83 17.39
C GLY A 328 -23.11 15.04 16.49
N HIS A 329 -22.07 15.55 15.83
CA HIS A 329 -22.16 16.76 15.00
C HIS A 329 -22.67 16.48 13.59
N ARG A 330 -23.34 17.46 13.00
CA ARG A 330 -23.72 17.44 11.59
C ARG A 330 -22.55 17.94 10.73
N VAL A 331 -22.03 17.04 9.88
CA VAL A 331 -20.77 17.26 9.15
C VAL A 331 -20.99 17.26 7.64
N ALA A 332 -20.38 18.23 6.95
CA ALA A 332 -20.19 18.17 5.50
C ALA A 332 -18.75 17.74 5.19
N LEU A 333 -18.58 16.72 4.34
CA LEU A 333 -17.30 16.35 3.75
C LEU A 333 -17.36 16.68 2.25
N VAL A 334 -16.47 17.54 1.77
CA VAL A 334 -16.50 18.07 0.40
C VAL A 334 -15.29 17.59 -0.39
N GLU A 335 -15.54 17.00 -1.56
CA GLU A 335 -14.54 16.43 -2.46
C GLU A 335 -14.76 16.95 -3.89
N ARG A 336 -13.67 17.41 -4.50
CA ARG A 336 -13.66 17.97 -5.85
C ARG A 336 -13.94 16.94 -6.93
N THR A 337 -13.58 15.69 -6.69
CA THR A 337 -13.68 14.59 -7.66
C THR A 337 -14.78 13.59 -7.24
N THR A 338 -14.82 12.41 -7.87
CA THR A 338 -15.56 11.26 -7.36
C THR A 338 -14.70 10.29 -6.55
N HIS A 339 -13.40 10.54 -6.49
CA HIS A 339 -12.42 9.69 -5.84
C HIS A 339 -12.25 10.13 -4.39
N ILE A 340 -12.44 9.21 -3.45
CA ILE A 340 -12.26 9.47 -2.02
C ILE A 340 -11.17 8.57 -1.45
N GLY A 341 -10.57 8.96 -0.33
CA GLY A 341 -9.48 8.24 0.32
C GLY A 341 -8.08 8.65 -0.14
N GLY A 342 -7.98 9.69 -0.98
CA GLY A 342 -6.71 10.28 -1.41
C GLY A 342 -5.73 9.24 -1.99
N MET A 343 -4.47 9.26 -1.56
CA MET A 343 -3.43 8.37 -2.07
C MET A 343 -3.60 6.92 -1.63
N MET A 344 -4.21 6.64 -0.47
CA MET A 344 -4.45 5.25 -0.03
C MET A 344 -5.38 4.51 -0.99
N THR A 345 -6.31 5.21 -1.63
CA THR A 345 -7.15 4.66 -2.70
C THR A 345 -6.63 5.01 -4.07
N GLY A 346 -5.71 5.97 -4.19
CA GLY A 346 -5.03 6.44 -5.40
C GLY A 346 -3.70 5.74 -5.70
N GLY A 347 -3.49 4.54 -5.14
CA GLY A 347 -2.36 3.67 -5.49
C GLY A 347 -1.22 3.57 -4.47
N LEU A 348 -1.19 4.42 -3.43
CA LEU A 348 -0.30 4.25 -2.27
C LEU A 348 -0.85 3.12 -1.40
N SER A 349 -0.59 1.91 -1.86
CA SER A 349 -1.12 0.65 -1.37
C SER A 349 -0.21 -0.04 -0.36
N ALA A 350 1.00 0.50 -0.19
CA ALA A 350 1.95 0.12 0.84
C ALA A 350 2.25 1.33 1.73
N THR A 351 1.67 1.35 2.92
CA THR A 351 1.81 2.48 3.83
C THR A 351 3.21 2.55 4.45
N ASP A 352 3.85 3.72 4.34
CA ASP A 352 5.18 4.03 4.87
C ASP A 352 5.19 4.06 6.41
N ARG A 353 6.01 3.18 7.02
CA ARG A 353 6.18 3.03 8.48
C ARG A 353 7.33 2.09 8.81
N ARG A 354 7.89 2.18 10.03
CA ARG A 354 8.79 1.19 10.63
C ARG A 354 8.15 0.43 11.79
N TYR A 355 7.29 1.07 12.57
CA TYR A 355 6.71 0.52 13.80
C TYR A 355 5.18 0.55 13.80
N ARG A 356 4.55 -0.58 14.09
CA ARG A 356 3.08 -0.69 14.08
C ARG A 356 2.42 0.05 15.24
N GLN A 357 3.13 0.10 16.37
CA GLN A 357 2.69 0.68 17.63
C GLN A 357 2.56 2.20 17.58
N ALA A 358 3.12 2.85 16.54
CA ALA A 358 3.02 4.29 16.34
C ALA A 358 1.66 4.74 15.78
N SER A 359 0.80 3.80 15.38
CA SER A 359 -0.50 4.11 14.77
C SER A 359 -1.66 3.52 15.58
N GLY A 360 -2.77 4.24 15.64
CA GLY A 360 -3.96 3.88 16.41
C GLY A 360 -5.24 4.46 15.81
N GLY A 361 -6.30 4.52 16.62
CA GLY A 361 -7.54 5.22 16.28
C GLY A 361 -8.20 4.75 14.99
N LEU A 362 -8.68 5.71 14.20
CA LEU A 362 -9.38 5.46 12.94
C LEU A 362 -8.50 4.82 11.87
N PHE A 363 -7.19 5.04 11.90
CA PHE A 363 -6.27 4.34 11.01
C PHE A 363 -6.14 2.86 11.40
N ALA A 364 -6.03 2.54 12.69
CA ALA A 364 -6.09 1.15 13.15
C ALA A 364 -7.44 0.48 12.85
N GLU A 365 -8.56 1.22 12.92
CA GLU A 365 -9.86 0.73 12.46
C GLU A 365 -9.87 0.42 10.95
N PHE A 366 -9.32 1.31 10.12
CA PHE A 366 -9.19 1.09 8.68
C PHE A 366 -8.41 -0.20 8.38
N LEU A 367 -7.24 -0.38 9.00
CA LEU A 367 -6.39 -1.56 8.79
C LEU A 367 -7.08 -2.87 9.17
N ARG A 368 -7.76 -2.90 10.34
CA ARG A 368 -8.53 -4.09 10.75
C ARG A 368 -9.65 -4.41 9.76
N ARG A 369 -10.26 -3.40 9.12
CA ARG A 369 -11.29 -3.61 8.09
C ARG A 369 -10.69 -4.15 6.79
N ILE A 370 -9.49 -3.70 6.41
CA ILE A 370 -8.73 -4.28 5.28
C ILE A 370 -8.40 -5.74 5.56
N GLU A 371 -7.83 -6.04 6.72
CA GLU A 371 -7.49 -7.41 7.12
C GLU A 371 -8.74 -8.29 7.11
N ARG A 372 -9.84 -7.82 7.72
CA ARG A 372 -11.14 -8.51 7.70
C ARG A 372 -11.65 -8.75 6.29
N PHE A 373 -11.51 -7.80 5.36
CA PHE A 373 -11.90 -8.02 3.96
C PHE A 373 -11.20 -9.26 3.37
N TYR A 374 -9.88 -9.37 3.56
CA TYR A 374 -9.13 -10.51 3.05
C TYR A 374 -9.46 -11.81 3.78
N THR A 375 -9.68 -11.77 5.10
CA THR A 375 -10.11 -12.93 5.90
C THR A 375 -11.48 -13.43 5.50
N ASP A 376 -12.47 -12.54 5.35
CA ASP A 376 -13.83 -12.88 4.96
C ASP A 376 -13.87 -13.40 3.52
N ALA A 377 -13.14 -12.78 2.60
CA ALA A 377 -13.18 -13.13 1.19
C ALA A 377 -12.47 -14.46 0.89
N TYR A 378 -11.31 -14.69 1.50
CA TYR A 378 -10.39 -15.77 1.12
C TYR A 378 -10.12 -16.80 2.22
N GLY A 379 -10.52 -16.50 3.47
CA GLY A 379 -10.25 -17.31 4.64
C GLY A 379 -9.02 -16.84 5.42
N GLU A 380 -9.01 -17.13 6.72
CA GLU A 380 -7.87 -16.92 7.59
C GLU A 380 -6.66 -17.70 7.09
N ASN A 381 -5.48 -17.10 7.18
CA ASN A 381 -4.22 -17.67 6.65
C ASN A 381 -4.26 -18.00 5.16
N SER A 382 -5.20 -17.47 4.38
CA SER A 382 -5.08 -17.48 2.92
C SER A 382 -3.84 -16.69 2.49
N PRO A 383 -3.26 -16.96 1.31
CA PRO A 383 -2.13 -16.19 0.81
C PRO A 383 -2.45 -14.70 0.65
N GLN A 384 -3.69 -14.36 0.31
CA GLN A 384 -4.19 -12.99 0.24
C GLN A 384 -4.20 -12.34 1.63
N HIS A 385 -4.75 -13.02 2.65
CA HIS A 385 -4.71 -12.56 4.05
C HIS A 385 -3.28 -12.33 4.53
N ARG A 386 -2.37 -13.29 4.36
CA ARG A 386 -0.96 -13.11 4.76
C ARG A 386 -0.28 -11.98 4.00
N SER A 387 -0.56 -11.85 2.70
CA SER A 387 0.05 -10.83 1.86
C SER A 387 -0.41 -9.42 2.21
N CYS A 388 -1.58 -9.25 2.84
CA CYS A 388 -2.06 -7.95 3.27
C CYS A 388 -1.31 -7.41 4.51
N ARG A 389 -0.51 -8.25 5.19
CA ARG A 389 0.31 -7.89 6.36
C ARG A 389 -0.47 -7.10 7.41
N ASP A 390 -1.55 -7.72 7.91
CA ASP A 390 -2.40 -7.16 8.97
C ASP A 390 -3.04 -5.83 8.52
N GLY A 391 -3.47 -5.80 7.25
CA GLY A 391 -4.16 -4.68 6.62
C GLY A 391 -3.29 -3.56 6.05
N TYR A 392 -1.96 -3.66 6.11
CA TYR A 392 -1.06 -2.58 5.68
C TYR A 392 -0.63 -2.62 4.22
N LEU A 393 -0.88 -3.73 3.53
CA LEU A 393 -0.73 -3.87 2.09
C LEU A 393 -2.10 -4.21 1.51
N PHE A 394 -2.58 -3.42 0.56
CA PHE A 394 -3.94 -3.59 0.06
C PHE A 394 -4.08 -3.17 -1.39
N GLU A 395 -5.03 -3.77 -2.08
CA GLU A 395 -5.48 -3.30 -3.39
C GLU A 395 -6.21 -1.95 -3.25
N PRO A 396 -5.96 -0.95 -4.12
CA PRO A 396 -6.62 0.36 -4.04
C PRO A 396 -8.14 0.29 -4.02
N LYS A 397 -8.74 -0.59 -4.86
CA LYS A 397 -10.20 -0.84 -4.83
C LYS A 397 -10.71 -1.32 -3.47
N VAL A 398 -9.90 -2.10 -2.73
CA VAL A 398 -10.27 -2.62 -1.40
C VAL A 398 -10.22 -1.49 -0.36
N ALA A 399 -9.20 -0.64 -0.41
CA ALA A 399 -9.15 0.58 0.41
C ALA A 399 -10.36 1.50 0.14
N SER A 400 -10.75 1.65 -1.13
CA SER A 400 -11.94 2.43 -1.50
C SER A 400 -13.20 1.84 -0.88
N LEU A 401 -13.41 0.53 -0.98
CA LEU A 401 -14.57 -0.14 -0.36
C LEU A 401 -14.60 0.03 1.16
N VAL A 402 -13.45 -0.04 1.84
CA VAL A 402 -13.36 0.16 3.29
C VAL A 402 -13.71 1.59 3.68
N PHE A 403 -13.18 2.61 3.00
CA PHE A 403 -13.58 3.99 3.27
C PHE A 403 -15.06 4.25 2.95
N HIS A 404 -15.58 3.65 1.89
CA HIS A 404 -17.02 3.73 1.58
C HIS A 404 -17.86 3.16 2.73
N GLN A 405 -17.46 1.99 3.25
CA GLN A 405 -18.11 1.37 4.38
C GLN A 405 -18.06 2.26 5.63
N MET A 406 -16.88 2.79 5.98
CA MET A 406 -16.70 3.65 7.16
C MET A 406 -17.54 4.93 7.09
N LEU A 407 -17.62 5.58 5.92
CA LEU A 407 -18.45 6.77 5.73
C LEU A 407 -19.94 6.44 5.77
N ALA A 408 -20.38 5.37 5.11
CA ALA A 408 -21.79 5.01 5.04
C ALA A 408 -22.37 4.47 6.37
N GLU A 409 -21.52 3.98 7.27
CA GLU A 409 -21.87 3.60 8.64
C GLU A 409 -21.94 4.79 9.60
N THR A 410 -21.47 5.97 9.19
CA THR A 410 -21.37 7.14 10.07
C THR A 410 -22.62 8.05 9.92
N PRO A 411 -23.50 8.11 10.93
CA PRO A 411 -24.67 8.99 10.89
C PRO A 411 -24.25 10.47 10.90
N ASN A 412 -25.14 11.37 10.45
CA ASN A 412 -24.95 12.83 10.42
C ASN A 412 -23.81 13.35 9.52
N LEU A 413 -23.13 12.49 8.77
CA LEU A 413 -22.13 12.85 7.77
C LEU A 413 -22.77 12.96 6.39
N HIS A 414 -22.59 14.09 5.71
CA HIS A 414 -23.06 14.32 4.34
C HIS A 414 -21.87 14.55 3.39
N LEU A 415 -21.75 13.70 2.37
CA LEU A 415 -20.67 13.75 1.38
C LEU A 415 -21.08 14.54 0.13
N TYR A 416 -20.24 15.47 -0.29
CA TYR A 416 -20.40 16.24 -1.52
C TYR A 416 -19.27 15.87 -2.48
N LEU A 417 -19.58 15.11 -3.54
CA LEU A 417 -18.63 14.78 -4.61
C LEU A 417 -18.77 15.79 -5.75
N ARG A 418 -17.71 15.99 -6.54
CA ARG A 418 -17.66 16.94 -7.67
C ARG A 418 -17.91 18.41 -7.26
N HIS A 419 -17.63 18.75 -6.00
CA HIS A 419 -17.79 20.11 -5.47
C HIS A 419 -16.41 20.73 -5.25
N GLU A 420 -16.10 21.74 -6.06
CA GLU A 420 -14.80 22.42 -6.04
C GLU A 420 -14.87 23.67 -5.15
N LEU A 421 -13.90 23.85 -4.26
CA LEU A 421 -13.78 25.07 -3.46
C LEU A 421 -13.34 26.24 -4.35
N VAL A 422 -14.10 27.33 -4.33
CA VAL A 422 -13.84 28.52 -5.18
C VAL A 422 -13.35 29.69 -4.34
N SER A 423 -14.01 29.97 -3.22
CA SER A 423 -13.66 31.13 -2.38
C SER A 423 -14.18 31.00 -0.96
N VAL A 424 -13.67 31.85 -0.08
CA VAL A 424 -14.05 31.93 1.34
C VAL A 424 -14.70 33.26 1.65
N ILE A 425 -15.83 33.24 2.34
CA ILE A 425 -16.46 34.41 2.95
C ILE A 425 -15.94 34.53 4.39
N LYS A 426 -15.14 35.55 4.65
CA LYS A 426 -14.51 35.79 5.95
C LYS A 426 -15.46 36.52 6.88
N GLY A 427 -15.55 36.06 8.12
CA GLY A 427 -16.17 36.76 9.25
C GLY A 427 -15.15 37.55 10.06
N ASN A 428 -15.56 38.07 11.22
CA ASN A 428 -14.62 38.63 12.18
C ASN A 428 -13.83 37.48 12.83
N ALA A 429 -12.52 37.46 12.61
CA ALA A 429 -11.60 36.43 13.12
C ALA A 429 -12.02 34.95 12.83
N SER A 430 -12.76 34.71 11.74
CA SER A 430 -13.35 33.41 11.44
C SER A 430 -13.64 33.26 9.94
N VAL A 431 -13.83 32.02 9.49
CA VAL A 431 -14.48 31.70 8.22
C VAL A 431 -15.98 31.63 8.49
N ALA A 432 -16.78 32.43 7.77
CA ALA A 432 -18.23 32.42 7.92
C ALA A 432 -18.89 31.39 6.99
N ALA A 433 -18.44 31.35 5.73
CA ALA A 433 -18.92 30.42 4.73
C ALA A 433 -17.87 30.15 3.65
N ILE A 434 -18.09 29.10 2.88
CA ILE A 434 -17.36 28.81 1.64
C ILE A 434 -18.30 28.86 0.44
N LEU A 435 -17.74 29.19 -0.71
CA LEU A 435 -18.42 29.07 -2.00
C LEU A 435 -17.82 27.89 -2.76
N LEU A 436 -18.71 27.01 -3.23
CA LEU A 436 -18.37 25.81 -3.99
C LEU A 436 -18.93 25.92 -5.41
N HIS A 437 -18.24 25.30 -6.36
CA HIS A 437 -18.74 25.06 -7.71
C HIS A 437 -19.08 23.58 -7.87
N ASP A 438 -20.36 23.28 -8.10
CA ASP A 438 -20.82 21.94 -8.45
C ASP A 438 -20.48 21.66 -9.91
N ARG A 439 -19.40 20.93 -10.15
CA ARG A 439 -18.90 20.60 -11.49
C ARG A 439 -19.86 19.72 -12.28
N SER A 440 -20.82 19.06 -11.63
CA SER A 440 -21.81 18.22 -12.31
C SER A 440 -22.98 19.01 -12.88
N ARG A 441 -23.29 20.18 -12.30
CA ARG A 441 -24.46 21.00 -12.67
C ARG A 441 -24.12 22.42 -13.13
N GLY A 442 -22.88 22.88 -12.94
CA GLY A 442 -22.47 24.25 -13.22
C GLY A 442 -23.07 25.28 -12.25
N LEU A 443 -23.43 24.86 -11.02
CA LEU A 443 -24.10 25.71 -10.04
C LEU A 443 -23.13 26.17 -8.94
N ARG A 444 -23.33 27.39 -8.43
CA ARG A 444 -22.61 27.90 -7.25
C ARG A 444 -23.40 27.61 -5.99
N TRP A 445 -22.70 27.12 -4.97
CA TRP A 445 -23.25 26.76 -3.67
C TRP A 445 -22.59 27.58 -2.58
N ARG A 446 -23.39 28.03 -1.61
CA ARG A 446 -22.90 28.60 -0.36
C ARG A 446 -23.04 27.56 0.75
N MET A 447 -21.97 27.34 1.51
CA MET A 447 -22.00 26.47 2.69
C MET A 447 -21.49 27.21 3.92
N ASP A 448 -22.35 27.39 4.90
CA ASP A 448 -22.02 27.97 6.21
C ASP A 448 -21.59 26.87 7.18
N GLY A 449 -20.64 27.20 8.05
CA GLY A 449 -20.03 26.28 9.01
C GLY A 449 -19.73 26.97 10.32
N SER A 450 -19.77 26.23 11.43
CA SER A 450 -19.31 26.74 12.72
C SER A 450 -17.80 26.53 12.87
N VAL A 451 -17.29 25.36 12.47
CA VAL A 451 -15.87 25.01 12.38
C VAL A 451 -15.56 24.50 10.97
N PHE A 452 -14.41 24.90 10.43
CA PHE A 452 -13.89 24.46 9.15
C PHE A 452 -12.58 23.70 9.32
N ILE A 453 -12.41 22.63 8.55
CA ILE A 453 -11.21 21.80 8.55
C ILE A 453 -10.70 21.71 7.11
N ASP A 454 -9.49 22.19 6.88
CA ASP A 454 -8.76 21.98 5.63
C ASP A 454 -7.98 20.67 5.71
N ALA A 455 -8.48 19.66 5.00
CA ALA A 455 -7.85 18.36 4.88
C ALA A 455 -7.37 18.08 3.46
N THR A 456 -7.21 19.12 2.63
CA THR A 456 -6.57 18.99 1.31
C THR A 456 -5.07 18.77 1.48
N TYR A 457 -4.43 18.15 0.48
CA TYR A 457 -2.97 18.03 0.46
C TYR A 457 -2.31 19.40 0.21
N GLU A 458 -3.04 20.30 -0.43
CA GLU A 458 -2.55 21.58 -0.96
C GLU A 458 -2.76 22.77 -0.02
N GLY A 459 -3.62 22.62 1.01
CA GLY A 459 -3.98 23.70 1.92
C GLY A 459 -4.86 24.79 1.28
N ASP A 460 -5.74 24.40 0.36
CA ASP A 460 -6.48 25.36 -0.47
C ASP A 460 -7.47 26.21 0.33
N LEU A 461 -8.14 25.65 1.34
CA LEU A 461 -9.06 26.42 2.18
C LEU A 461 -8.27 27.42 3.04
N ALA A 462 -7.13 27.01 3.60
CA ALA A 462 -6.27 27.89 4.37
C ALA A 462 -5.74 29.05 3.51
N ALA A 463 -5.25 28.75 2.31
CA ALA A 463 -4.76 29.75 1.36
C ALA A 463 -5.86 30.76 0.98
N LEU A 464 -7.06 30.29 0.60
CA LEU A 464 -8.20 31.16 0.26
C LEU A 464 -8.72 31.96 1.47
N ALA A 465 -8.60 31.41 2.68
CA ALA A 465 -8.89 32.14 3.92
C ALA A 465 -7.83 33.21 4.24
N GLY A 466 -6.73 33.28 3.50
CA GLY A 466 -5.64 34.24 3.68
C GLY A 466 -4.72 33.90 4.84
N VAL A 467 -4.62 32.61 5.20
CA VAL A 467 -3.61 32.11 6.14
C VAL A 467 -2.24 32.26 5.47
N PRO A 468 -1.24 32.87 6.12
CA PRO A 468 0.12 32.89 5.59
C PRO A 468 0.67 31.47 5.43
N TYR A 469 1.42 31.19 4.37
CA TYR A 469 2.02 29.90 4.11
C TYR A 469 3.39 30.03 3.46
N ARG A 470 4.13 28.92 3.44
CA ARG A 470 5.43 28.73 2.80
C ARG A 470 5.31 27.72 1.67
N ILE A 471 6.15 27.86 0.66
CA ILE A 471 6.37 26.91 -0.43
C ILE A 471 7.87 26.78 -0.63
N GLY A 472 8.34 25.57 -0.92
CA GLY A 472 9.74 25.28 -1.17
C GLY A 472 10.51 24.94 0.09
N ARG A 473 11.78 25.31 0.15
CA ARG A 473 12.72 24.93 1.21
C ARG A 473 13.18 26.14 2.00
N GLU A 474 13.23 26.00 3.31
CA GLU A 474 13.85 26.96 4.21
C GLU A 474 15.38 26.94 4.08
N GLY A 475 16.02 28.05 4.44
CA GLY A 475 17.47 28.12 4.53
C GLY A 475 17.99 27.50 5.82
N ARG A 476 19.20 26.92 5.78
CA ARG A 476 19.88 26.25 6.91
C ARG A 476 19.89 27.07 8.19
N HIS A 477 20.10 28.38 8.07
CA HIS A 477 20.19 29.28 9.22
C HIS A 477 18.84 29.82 9.72
N GLU A 478 17.75 29.66 8.97
CA GLU A 478 16.44 30.21 9.34
C GLU A 478 15.87 29.52 10.58
N PHE A 479 15.99 28.19 10.64
CA PHE A 479 15.57 27.34 11.77
C PHE A 479 16.72 26.54 12.39
N GLY A 480 17.96 26.75 11.92
CA GLY A 480 19.14 26.01 12.38
C GLY A 480 19.08 24.52 12.05
N GLU A 481 18.52 24.16 10.89
CA GLU A 481 18.34 22.76 10.46
C GLU A 481 19.49 22.33 9.56
N GLU A 482 20.22 21.28 9.95
CA GLU A 482 21.44 20.81 9.27
C GLU A 482 21.16 20.47 7.80
N PHE A 483 20.03 19.79 7.54
CA PHE A 483 19.66 19.28 6.22
C PHE A 483 18.79 20.24 5.40
N ALA A 484 18.60 21.49 5.84
CA ALA A 484 17.95 22.52 5.04
C ALA A 484 18.90 23.13 3.98
N GLY A 485 18.30 23.85 3.01
CA GLY A 485 18.98 24.35 1.82
C GLY A 485 19.19 23.29 0.73
N GLU A 486 20.26 23.43 -0.06
CA GLU A 486 20.63 22.45 -1.08
C GLU A 486 21.36 21.25 -0.46
N VAL A 487 20.84 20.07 -0.75
CA VAL A 487 21.35 18.78 -0.27
C VAL A 487 21.51 17.86 -1.45
N PHE A 488 22.65 17.17 -1.54
CA PHE A 488 22.92 16.22 -2.61
C PHE A 488 23.15 14.83 -2.01
N TRP A 489 22.38 13.85 -2.49
CA TRP A 489 22.53 12.46 -2.11
C TRP A 489 23.14 11.65 -3.25
N ASP A 490 24.26 10.96 -2.99
CA ASP A 490 24.90 10.07 -3.94
C ASP A 490 24.31 8.66 -3.83
N SER A 491 23.62 8.20 -4.87
CA SER A 491 22.96 6.88 -4.88
C SER A 491 23.92 5.68 -4.79
N ARG A 492 25.21 5.86 -5.02
CA ARG A 492 26.25 4.81 -4.93
C ARG A 492 26.71 4.59 -3.49
N THR A 493 27.05 5.68 -2.81
CA THR A 493 27.64 5.65 -1.47
C THR A 493 26.60 5.89 -0.37
N ARG A 494 25.41 6.39 -0.74
CA ARG A 494 24.35 6.87 0.15
C ARG A 494 24.80 8.02 1.06
N GLN A 495 25.88 8.70 0.70
CA GLN A 495 26.38 9.86 1.43
C GLN A 495 25.64 11.11 1.02
N ILE A 496 25.58 12.06 1.96
CA ILE A 496 25.02 13.38 1.76
C ILE A 496 26.15 14.40 1.72
N THR A 497 26.05 15.32 0.77
CA THR A 497 26.88 16.52 0.69
C THR A 497 25.99 17.75 0.62
N PHE A 498 26.51 18.90 1.05
CA PHE A 498 25.75 20.13 1.18
C PHE A 498 26.14 21.13 0.10
N GLY A 499 25.13 21.73 -0.53
CA GLY A 499 25.28 22.87 -1.42
C GLY A 499 25.08 24.19 -0.70
N LYS A 500 24.41 25.13 -1.36
CA LYS A 500 24.10 26.45 -0.80
C LYS A 500 23.21 26.33 0.45
N PRO A 501 23.45 27.15 1.49
CA PRO A 501 22.64 27.15 2.70
C PRO A 501 21.30 27.88 2.55
N ASP A 502 21.13 28.66 1.48
CA ASP A 502 19.93 29.45 1.24
C ASP A 502 18.72 28.59 0.88
N GLY A 503 17.53 29.07 1.23
CA GLY A 503 16.26 28.47 0.83
C GLY A 503 15.89 28.80 -0.62
N ASP A 504 14.93 28.05 -1.17
CA ASP A 504 14.37 28.30 -2.49
C ASP A 504 12.89 27.89 -2.59
N LYS A 505 12.29 28.03 -3.77
CA LYS A 505 10.87 27.70 -4.00
C LYS A 505 10.64 26.27 -4.49
N LYS A 506 11.67 25.42 -4.54
CA LYS A 506 11.54 24.08 -5.12
C LYS A 506 10.92 23.13 -4.10
N VAL A 507 9.95 22.34 -4.53
CA VAL A 507 9.32 21.29 -3.73
C VAL A 507 9.73 19.92 -4.25
N GLN A 508 9.56 18.89 -3.42
CA GLN A 508 9.85 17.51 -3.80
C GLN A 508 9.06 17.10 -5.04
N ALA A 509 9.66 16.29 -5.91
CA ALA A 509 8.99 15.85 -7.13
C ALA A 509 7.70 15.06 -6.89
N TYR A 510 6.76 15.19 -7.84
CA TYR A 510 5.50 14.46 -7.85
C TYR A 510 5.56 13.24 -8.76
N ASN A 511 4.63 12.32 -8.54
CA ASN A 511 4.52 11.03 -9.25
C ASN A 511 3.05 10.55 -9.24
N TYR A 512 2.76 9.42 -9.88
CA TYR A 512 1.61 8.57 -9.60
C TYR A 512 2.07 7.22 -9.02
N ARG A 513 1.37 6.73 -7.99
CA ARG A 513 1.61 5.39 -7.42
C ARG A 513 0.85 4.35 -8.24
N LEU A 514 1.56 3.61 -9.09
CA LEU A 514 0.90 2.72 -10.04
C LEU A 514 0.55 1.39 -9.39
N THR A 515 -0.53 0.76 -9.84
CA THR A 515 -0.80 -0.64 -9.56
C THR A 515 -0.49 -1.49 -10.78
N LEU A 516 0.66 -2.16 -10.75
CA LEU A 516 1.14 -3.03 -11.82
C LEU A 516 0.81 -4.49 -11.54
N THR A 517 0.71 -5.30 -12.58
CA THR A 517 0.56 -6.75 -12.46
C THR A 517 1.29 -7.49 -13.57
N LYS A 518 1.66 -8.74 -13.27
CA LYS A 518 2.15 -9.71 -14.26
C LYS A 518 1.07 -10.64 -14.80
N ARG A 519 -0.12 -10.65 -14.18
CA ARG A 519 -1.20 -11.57 -14.53
C ARG A 519 -1.73 -11.28 -15.92
N ALA A 520 -1.55 -12.20 -16.86
CA ALA A 520 -1.94 -12.01 -18.25
C ALA A 520 -3.44 -11.69 -18.41
N ASP A 521 -4.31 -12.31 -17.60
CA ASP A 521 -5.76 -12.07 -17.60
C ASP A 521 -6.18 -10.69 -17.04
N ASN A 522 -5.25 -10.00 -16.38
CA ASN A 522 -5.49 -8.72 -15.70
C ASN A 522 -4.47 -7.65 -16.08
N ARG A 523 -3.61 -7.90 -17.07
CA ARG A 523 -2.54 -6.99 -17.49
C ARG A 523 -3.00 -6.18 -18.69
N ARG A 524 -3.04 -4.86 -18.55
CA ARG A 524 -3.19 -3.93 -19.66
C ARG A 524 -1.81 -3.39 -20.04
N LEU A 525 -1.35 -3.71 -21.25
CA LEU A 525 -0.12 -3.13 -21.81
C LEU A 525 -0.32 -1.64 -22.10
N ILE A 526 0.80 -0.91 -22.11
CA ILE A 526 0.80 0.54 -22.27
C ILE A 526 0.81 0.89 -23.75
N ALA A 527 0.00 1.86 -24.15
CA ALA A 527 0.07 2.48 -25.46
C ALA A 527 0.90 3.78 -25.39
N ALA A 528 1.49 4.18 -26.51
CA ALA A 528 2.22 5.45 -26.59
C ALA A 528 1.31 6.64 -26.23
N PRO A 529 1.72 7.54 -25.33
CA PRO A 529 0.94 8.74 -25.02
C PRO A 529 0.95 9.78 -26.16
N PRO A 530 -0.03 10.72 -26.22
CA PRO A 530 -0.18 11.74 -27.27
C PRO A 530 0.87 12.87 -27.29
N ASP A 531 2.14 12.58 -27.02
CA ASP A 531 3.31 13.47 -27.11
C ASP A 531 4.60 12.69 -26.85
N TYR A 532 4.56 11.37 -27.08
CA TYR A 532 5.64 10.47 -26.75
C TYR A 532 6.93 10.86 -27.46
N ASP A 533 7.92 11.26 -26.67
CA ASP A 533 9.29 11.48 -27.12
C ASP A 533 10.21 10.46 -26.45
N PRO A 534 10.72 9.48 -27.20
CA PRO A 534 11.56 8.44 -26.65
C PRO A 534 12.94 8.97 -26.19
N ASN A 535 13.32 10.20 -26.56
CA ASN A 535 14.58 10.80 -26.12
C ASN A 535 14.54 11.26 -24.65
N ARG A 536 13.35 11.51 -24.08
CA ARG A 536 13.19 11.77 -22.63
C ARG A 536 13.74 10.63 -21.76
N TYR A 537 13.80 9.42 -22.32
CA TYR A 537 14.21 8.21 -21.61
C TYR A 537 15.53 7.62 -22.13
N ALA A 538 16.24 8.32 -23.03
CA ALA A 538 17.44 7.81 -23.70
C ALA A 538 18.52 7.33 -22.72
N GLU A 539 18.67 8.00 -21.56
CA GLU A 539 19.60 7.60 -20.50
C GLU A 539 19.39 6.15 -20.05
N ILE A 540 18.16 5.62 -20.06
CA ILE A 540 17.88 4.21 -19.70
C ILE A 540 18.62 3.26 -20.64
N ALA A 541 18.54 3.50 -21.96
CA ALA A 541 19.23 2.67 -22.95
C ALA A 541 20.75 2.72 -22.77
N GLU A 542 21.30 3.89 -22.45
CA GLU A 542 22.74 4.01 -22.16
C GLU A 542 23.13 3.24 -20.90
N ARG A 543 22.33 3.29 -19.82
CA ARG A 543 22.61 2.51 -18.59
C ARG A 543 22.49 1.01 -18.79
N VAL A 544 21.60 0.55 -19.69
CA VAL A 544 21.54 -0.86 -20.07
C VAL A 544 22.81 -1.25 -20.84
N LYS A 545 23.23 -0.44 -21.81
CA LYS A 545 24.45 -0.67 -22.60
C LYS A 545 25.73 -0.68 -21.76
N GLU A 546 25.79 0.16 -20.73
CA GLU A 546 26.91 0.21 -19.77
C GLU A 546 26.89 -0.94 -18.75
N GLY A 547 25.85 -1.78 -18.72
CA GLY A 547 25.71 -2.86 -17.74
C GLY A 547 25.39 -2.37 -16.32
N ILE A 548 24.85 -1.16 -16.18
CA ILE A 548 24.40 -0.61 -14.89
C ILE A 548 22.98 -1.06 -14.58
N LEU A 549 22.12 -1.10 -15.60
CA LEU A 549 20.71 -1.46 -15.48
C LEU A 549 20.47 -2.82 -16.16
N TRP A 550 20.08 -3.84 -15.38
CA TRP A 550 20.01 -5.23 -15.86
C TRP A 550 18.58 -5.65 -16.17
N HIS A 551 17.61 -5.15 -15.40
CA HIS A 551 16.20 -5.51 -15.53
C HIS A 551 15.31 -4.25 -15.66
N PRO A 552 14.31 -4.25 -16.56
CA PRO A 552 13.48 -3.06 -16.85
C PRO A 552 12.81 -2.47 -15.63
N MET A 553 12.34 -3.32 -14.72
CA MET A 553 11.64 -2.85 -13.53
C MET A 553 12.56 -2.37 -12.40
N GLU A 554 13.88 -2.32 -12.58
CA GLU A 554 14.74 -1.61 -11.61
C GLU A 554 14.50 -0.09 -11.67
N VAL A 555 13.96 0.42 -12.78
CA VAL A 555 13.62 1.85 -12.90
C VAL A 555 12.41 2.26 -12.06
N VAL A 556 11.71 1.32 -11.42
CA VAL A 556 10.62 1.59 -10.48
C VAL A 556 10.77 0.72 -9.23
N SER A 557 10.41 1.26 -8.07
CA SER A 557 10.43 0.48 -6.84
C SER A 557 9.11 -0.28 -6.74
N LEU A 558 9.19 -1.59 -6.52
CA LEU A 558 8.01 -2.47 -6.51
C LEU A 558 7.77 -3.05 -5.12
N ARG A 559 6.55 -2.88 -4.63
CA ARG A 559 6.07 -3.55 -3.42
C ARG A 559 4.93 -4.50 -3.77
N ALA A 560 5.13 -5.79 -3.51
CA ALA A 560 4.10 -6.79 -3.73
C ALA A 560 2.86 -6.49 -2.87
N LEU A 561 1.70 -6.56 -3.49
CA LEU A 561 0.38 -6.46 -2.90
C LEU A 561 -0.30 -7.83 -2.97
N PRO A 562 -1.44 -8.01 -2.28
CA PRO A 562 -2.31 -9.15 -2.55
C PRO A 562 -2.57 -9.34 -4.04
N ARG A 563 -2.86 -10.58 -4.42
CA ARG A 563 -3.45 -10.89 -5.74
C ARG A 563 -2.52 -10.71 -6.95
N HIS A 564 -1.22 -10.84 -6.72
CA HIS A 564 -0.16 -10.70 -7.73
C HIS A 564 -0.15 -9.30 -8.38
N LYS A 565 -0.42 -8.28 -7.56
CA LYS A 565 -0.28 -6.87 -7.91
C LYS A 565 0.93 -6.28 -7.21
N PHE A 566 1.35 -5.13 -7.68
CA PHE A 566 2.51 -4.42 -7.17
C PHE A 566 2.20 -2.93 -7.12
N ASP A 567 2.45 -2.32 -5.97
CA ASP A 567 2.53 -0.87 -5.83
C ASP A 567 3.90 -0.44 -6.40
N ALA A 568 3.88 0.40 -7.43
CA ALA A 568 5.07 0.90 -8.10
C ALA A 568 5.29 2.38 -7.81
N ASN A 569 6.51 2.72 -7.39
CA ASN A 569 6.93 4.08 -7.08
C ASN A 569 8.30 4.41 -7.71
N ASN A 570 8.81 5.60 -7.46
CA ASN A 570 10.12 6.06 -7.90
C ASN A 570 11.25 5.16 -7.36
N THR A 571 12.26 4.92 -8.19
CA THR A 571 13.57 4.39 -7.78
C THR A 571 14.61 5.51 -7.94
N PRO A 572 15.31 5.91 -6.86
CA PRO A 572 16.38 6.87 -6.98
C PRO A 572 17.64 6.17 -7.53
N GLY A 573 17.90 6.36 -8.82
CA GLY A 573 19.03 5.75 -9.53
C GLY A 573 19.54 6.61 -10.69
N PRO A 574 20.61 6.19 -11.38
CA PRO A 574 21.29 6.96 -12.42
C PRO A 574 20.53 7.02 -13.77
N PHE A 575 19.20 7.03 -13.72
CA PHE A 575 18.29 6.94 -14.86
C PHE A 575 16.93 7.60 -14.56
N PRO A 576 16.15 7.98 -15.60
CA PRO A 576 14.74 8.36 -15.48
C PRO A 576 13.91 7.31 -14.74
N SER A 577 13.12 7.78 -13.78
CA SER A 577 12.14 6.98 -13.03
C SER A 577 10.81 7.72 -13.01
N THR A 578 9.86 7.31 -12.16
CA THR A 578 8.47 7.77 -12.20
C THR A 578 8.25 9.16 -11.60
N ASP A 579 9.18 9.70 -10.81
CA ASP A 579 9.15 11.12 -10.44
C ASP A 579 9.45 12.01 -11.66
N PHE A 580 8.57 12.98 -11.95
CA PHE A 580 8.74 13.93 -13.06
C PHE A 580 9.36 15.25 -12.58
N LEU A 581 10.67 15.22 -12.37
CA LEU A 581 11.45 16.25 -11.70
C LEU A 581 11.29 17.65 -12.34
N GLY A 582 11.08 18.66 -11.50
CA GLY A 582 11.13 20.08 -11.89
C GLY A 582 9.91 20.61 -12.63
N THR A 583 8.87 19.80 -12.83
CA THR A 583 7.64 20.21 -13.55
C THR A 583 6.49 20.59 -12.62
N ASN A 584 6.68 20.45 -11.31
CA ASN A 584 5.65 20.61 -10.29
C ASN A 584 5.79 21.88 -9.43
N TYR A 585 6.78 22.75 -9.68
CA TYR A 585 7.04 23.91 -8.82
C TYR A 585 5.88 24.90 -8.74
N ASP A 586 5.14 25.09 -9.84
CA ASP A 586 4.01 26.01 -9.89
C ASP A 586 2.71 25.38 -9.36
N TYR A 587 2.66 24.06 -9.19
CA TYR A 587 1.46 23.34 -8.76
C TYR A 587 0.84 23.87 -7.45
N PRO A 588 1.62 24.20 -6.40
CA PRO A 588 1.05 24.65 -5.14
C PRO A 588 0.16 25.88 -5.31
N ASP A 589 0.60 26.89 -6.09
CA ASP A 589 -0.13 28.14 -6.31
C ASP A 589 -1.00 28.20 -7.57
N ALA A 590 -0.93 27.16 -8.41
CA ALA A 590 -1.74 27.01 -9.61
C ALA A 590 -3.24 26.92 -9.31
N ASP A 591 -4.06 27.42 -10.25
CA ASP A 591 -5.48 27.10 -10.30
C ASP A 591 -5.73 25.65 -10.75
N TRP A 592 -6.99 25.20 -10.69
CA TRP A 592 -7.31 23.82 -11.05
C TRP A 592 -7.08 23.48 -12.52
N HIS A 593 -7.17 24.44 -13.44
CA HIS A 593 -6.90 24.19 -14.85
C HIS A 593 -5.40 23.88 -15.05
N GLN A 594 -4.52 24.69 -14.45
CA GLN A 594 -3.08 24.46 -14.49
C GLN A 594 -2.67 23.21 -13.71
N ARG A 595 -3.27 22.93 -12.55
CA ARG A 595 -3.02 21.69 -11.80
C ARG A 595 -3.42 20.44 -12.59
N GLU A 596 -4.55 20.46 -13.30
CA GLU A 596 -4.97 19.36 -14.17
C GLU A 596 -4.00 19.17 -15.35
N ALA A 597 -3.51 20.26 -15.94
CA ALA A 597 -2.49 20.18 -17.00
C ALA A 597 -1.16 19.58 -16.48
N ILE A 598 -0.71 19.97 -15.29
CA ILE A 598 0.48 19.40 -14.65
C ILE A 598 0.27 17.91 -14.36
N ALA A 599 -0.88 17.53 -13.78
CA ALA A 599 -1.21 16.14 -13.48
C ALA A 599 -1.24 15.27 -14.75
N GLU A 600 -1.84 15.78 -15.83
CA GLU A 600 -1.87 15.09 -17.11
C GLU A 600 -0.46 14.97 -17.73
N ALA A 601 0.40 15.99 -17.62
CA ALA A 601 1.79 15.89 -18.06
C ALA A 601 2.56 14.79 -17.30
N HIS A 602 2.34 14.65 -15.98
CA HIS A 602 2.92 13.57 -15.18
C HIS A 602 2.40 12.19 -15.61
N ARG A 603 1.08 12.07 -15.86
CA ARG A 603 0.49 10.84 -16.40
C ARG A 603 1.15 10.44 -17.72
N ARG A 604 1.27 11.37 -18.67
CA ARG A 604 1.92 11.11 -19.97
C ARG A 604 3.38 10.75 -19.83
N TYR A 605 4.13 11.43 -18.96
CA TYR A 605 5.53 11.11 -18.68
C TYR A 605 5.70 9.67 -18.19
N ILE A 606 4.85 9.21 -17.26
CA ILE A 606 4.94 7.86 -16.70
C ILE A 606 4.50 6.79 -17.72
N LEU A 607 3.42 7.04 -18.47
CA LEU A 607 2.99 6.14 -19.54
C LEU A 607 4.05 6.03 -20.63
N GLY A 608 4.69 7.14 -20.99
CA GLY A 608 5.82 7.16 -21.93
C GLY A 608 7.02 6.37 -21.42
N LEU A 609 7.35 6.46 -20.12
CA LEU A 609 8.41 5.66 -19.50
C LEU A 609 8.14 4.16 -19.64
N LEU A 610 6.94 3.71 -19.26
CA LEU A 610 6.59 2.29 -19.36
C LEU A 610 6.53 1.81 -20.80
N TYR A 611 6.02 2.63 -21.71
CA TYR A 611 5.98 2.32 -23.15
C TYR A 611 7.39 2.20 -23.73
N PHE A 612 8.31 3.10 -23.36
CA PHE A 612 9.72 3.06 -23.75
C PHE A 612 10.36 1.71 -23.37
N LEU A 613 10.22 1.29 -22.11
CA LEU A 613 10.78 0.02 -21.62
C LEU A 613 10.25 -1.19 -22.42
N GLN A 614 9.00 -1.13 -22.88
CA GLN A 614 8.34 -2.22 -23.58
C GLN A 614 8.63 -2.28 -25.08
N THR A 615 9.06 -1.17 -25.70
CA THR A 615 9.01 -1.04 -27.15
C THR A 615 10.26 -0.46 -27.81
N ASP A 616 11.07 0.35 -27.12
CA ASP A 616 12.12 1.13 -27.77
C ASP A 616 13.27 0.25 -28.28
N PRO A 617 13.57 0.26 -29.60
CA PRO A 617 14.54 -0.64 -30.21
C PRO A 617 15.99 -0.42 -29.78
N ARG A 618 16.30 0.65 -29.03
CA ARG A 618 17.62 0.85 -28.41
C ARG A 618 17.87 -0.10 -27.24
N LEU A 619 16.81 -0.70 -26.69
CA LEU A 619 16.88 -1.70 -25.62
C LEU A 619 17.00 -3.13 -26.21
N PRO A 620 17.77 -4.03 -25.58
CA PRO A 620 17.83 -5.44 -25.98
C PRO A 620 16.47 -6.12 -26.00
N ASP A 621 16.32 -7.12 -26.86
CA ASP A 621 15.06 -7.87 -27.03
C ASP A 621 14.62 -8.54 -25.72
N GLU A 622 15.55 -9.19 -24.99
CA GLU A 622 15.23 -9.79 -23.69
C GLU A 622 14.71 -8.75 -22.68
N PHE A 623 15.26 -7.54 -22.69
CA PHE A 623 14.88 -6.46 -21.77
C PHE A 623 13.47 -5.96 -22.08
N ARG A 624 13.13 -5.80 -23.36
CA ARG A 624 11.78 -5.40 -23.79
C ARG A 624 10.75 -6.47 -23.50
N VAL A 625 11.07 -7.74 -23.79
CA VAL A 625 10.20 -8.87 -23.46
C VAL A 625 9.97 -8.94 -21.95
N ALA A 626 11.02 -8.78 -21.14
CA ALA A 626 10.91 -8.70 -19.68
C ALA A 626 9.97 -7.57 -19.22
N ALA A 627 10.01 -6.40 -19.87
CA ALA A 627 9.15 -5.26 -19.57
C ALA A 627 7.69 -5.50 -19.97
N GLN A 628 7.44 -6.20 -21.08
CA GLN A 628 6.11 -6.58 -21.57
C GLN A 628 5.38 -7.56 -20.64
N HIS A 629 6.09 -8.18 -19.68
CA HIS A 629 5.44 -8.94 -18.62
C HIS A 629 4.65 -8.09 -17.64
N TRP A 630 4.92 -6.79 -17.61
CA TRP A 630 4.31 -5.85 -16.70
C TRP A 630 3.31 -4.95 -17.41
N GLY A 631 2.25 -4.58 -16.72
CA GLY A 631 1.28 -3.62 -17.21
C GLY A 631 0.37 -3.15 -16.09
N LEU A 632 -0.52 -2.22 -16.40
CA LEU A 632 -1.51 -1.72 -15.44
C LEU A 632 -2.47 -2.86 -15.07
N ALA A 633 -2.86 -2.91 -13.80
CA ALA A 633 -3.88 -3.83 -13.33
C ALA A 633 -5.25 -3.42 -13.89
N ALA A 634 -5.82 -4.23 -14.78
CA ALA A 634 -7.04 -3.94 -15.51
C ALA A 634 -8.31 -3.93 -14.62
N ASP A 635 -8.20 -4.33 -13.36
CA ASP A 635 -9.28 -4.32 -12.37
C ASP A 635 -9.18 -3.18 -11.35
N GLU A 636 -8.14 -2.37 -11.43
CA GLU A 636 -7.96 -1.16 -10.65
C GLU A 636 -8.28 0.06 -11.53
N PHE A 637 -8.75 1.15 -10.91
CA PHE A 637 -8.96 2.46 -11.54
C PHE A 637 -9.73 2.40 -12.88
N THR A 638 -10.77 1.57 -12.94
CA THR A 638 -11.51 1.30 -14.18
C THR A 638 -12.13 2.56 -14.83
N GLU A 639 -12.37 3.58 -14.02
CA GLU A 639 -12.88 4.90 -14.38
C GLU A 639 -11.80 5.89 -14.87
N SER A 640 -10.51 5.54 -14.75
CA SER A 640 -9.36 6.35 -15.16
C SER A 640 -8.39 5.59 -16.06
N ASP A 641 -8.93 4.70 -16.91
CA ASP A 641 -8.16 3.90 -17.87
C ASP A 641 -7.10 3.01 -17.18
N ASN A 642 -7.45 2.47 -16.00
CA ASN A 642 -6.58 1.63 -15.17
C ASN A 642 -5.33 2.34 -14.64
N PHE A 643 -5.31 3.66 -14.71
CA PHE A 643 -4.25 4.50 -14.18
C PHE A 643 -4.77 5.24 -12.93
N PRO A 644 -3.94 5.42 -11.89
CA PRO A 644 -4.40 6.05 -10.66
C PRO A 644 -4.95 7.47 -10.90
N PRO A 645 -6.11 7.83 -10.31
CA PRO A 645 -6.79 9.09 -10.62
C PRO A 645 -6.16 10.31 -9.93
N GLN A 646 -5.36 10.10 -8.88
CA GLN A 646 -4.83 11.16 -8.02
C GLN A 646 -3.32 11.31 -8.19
N LEU A 647 -2.87 12.53 -8.48
CA LEU A 647 -1.44 12.88 -8.50
C LEU A 647 -0.88 12.80 -7.08
N TYR A 648 0.28 12.15 -6.91
CA TYR A 648 0.96 12.05 -5.62
C TYR A 648 1.72 13.33 -5.29
N VAL A 649 0.97 14.29 -4.75
CA VAL A 649 1.47 15.54 -4.18
C VAL A 649 2.10 15.23 -2.82
N ARG A 650 3.43 15.22 -2.74
CA ARG A 650 4.16 14.96 -1.49
C ARG A 650 4.23 16.20 -0.60
N GLU A 651 4.32 17.36 -1.23
CA GLU A 651 4.48 18.64 -0.56
C GLU A 651 3.95 19.74 -1.47
N ALA A 652 3.13 20.63 -0.91
CA ALA A 652 2.63 21.81 -1.59
C ALA A 652 2.83 23.04 -0.68
N ARG A 653 1.75 23.65 -0.19
CA ARG A 653 1.84 24.70 0.82
C ARG A 653 2.04 24.09 2.21
N ARG A 654 2.74 24.82 3.07
CA ARG A 654 2.81 24.58 4.51
C ARG A 654 2.36 25.86 5.20
N ILE A 655 1.26 25.82 5.96
CA ILE A 655 0.79 27.04 6.64
C ILE A 655 1.86 27.55 7.61
N VAL A 656 1.89 28.85 7.87
CA VAL A 656 2.56 29.38 9.06
C VAL A 656 1.58 29.23 10.21
N GLY A 657 1.82 28.26 11.09
CA GLY A 657 0.97 27.95 12.23
C GLY A 657 1.49 28.48 13.56
N ALA A 658 0.73 28.26 14.64
CA ALA A 658 1.10 28.67 16.00
C ALA A 658 2.38 27.97 16.51
N TYR A 659 2.82 26.91 15.82
CA TYR A 659 4.15 26.32 15.92
C TYR A 659 4.58 25.81 14.56
N VAL A 660 5.87 25.84 14.29
CA VAL A 660 6.47 25.26 13.08
C VAL A 660 7.20 23.99 13.52
N PHE A 661 6.76 22.84 13.04
CA PHE A 661 7.47 21.58 13.26
C PHE A 661 8.74 21.53 12.40
N THR A 662 9.87 21.20 13.01
CA THR A 662 11.20 21.27 12.40
C THR A 662 11.90 19.91 12.42
N GLU A 663 13.07 19.84 11.79
CA GLU A 663 14.02 18.74 11.90
C GLU A 663 14.32 18.38 13.37
N HIS A 664 14.46 19.39 14.24
CA HIS A 664 14.77 19.20 15.66
C HIS A 664 13.68 18.46 16.42
N ASP A 665 12.42 18.62 16.01
CA ASP A 665 11.30 17.89 16.61
C ASP A 665 11.33 16.39 16.27
N ALA A 666 12.00 16.02 15.19
CA ALA A 666 12.14 14.64 14.72
C ALA A 666 13.47 13.97 15.11
N ARG A 667 14.41 14.73 15.68
CA ARG A 667 15.68 14.21 16.19
C ARG A 667 15.56 13.79 17.66
N PRO A 668 16.27 12.74 18.09
CA PRO A 668 16.39 12.43 19.51
C PRO A 668 17.10 13.59 20.25
N VAL A 669 16.66 13.93 21.46
CA VAL A 669 17.26 15.02 22.26
C VAL A 669 18.70 14.74 22.66
N ALA A 670 19.06 13.47 22.75
CA ALA A 670 20.41 12.95 22.99
C ALA A 670 20.46 11.48 22.52
N GLU A 671 21.67 10.93 22.40
CA GLU A 671 21.85 9.51 22.06
C GLU A 671 21.11 8.60 23.06
N GLY A 672 20.36 7.63 22.53
CA GLY A 672 19.53 6.73 23.34
C GLY A 672 18.28 7.35 23.98
N LYS A 673 18.01 8.64 23.73
CA LYS A 673 16.81 9.34 24.23
C LYS A 673 15.78 9.53 23.11
N ARG A 674 14.54 9.83 23.51
CA ARG A 674 13.45 10.11 22.59
C ARG A 674 13.56 11.49 21.94
N ALA A 675 12.80 11.72 20.88
CA ALA A 675 12.57 13.05 20.31
C ALA A 675 11.83 13.98 21.31
N PRO A 676 11.95 15.32 21.17
CA PRO A 676 11.24 16.27 22.01
C PRO A 676 9.76 15.92 22.18
N VAL A 677 9.26 16.10 23.40
CA VAL A 677 7.84 15.94 23.71
C VAL A 677 7.18 17.31 23.81
N HIS A 678 5.94 17.38 23.35
CA HIS A 678 5.11 18.59 23.49
C HIS A 678 3.89 18.25 24.35
N GLU A 679 3.58 19.04 25.36
CA GLU A 679 2.43 18.78 26.26
C GLU A 679 1.10 18.74 25.51
N ASP A 680 1.03 19.40 24.34
CA ASP A 680 -0.11 19.41 23.43
C ASP A 680 -0.03 18.42 22.27
N SER A 681 0.81 17.38 22.39
CA SER A 681 0.90 16.34 21.37
C SER A 681 -0.41 15.58 21.20
N ILE A 682 -0.80 15.35 19.95
CA ILE A 682 -2.05 14.68 19.58
C ILE A 682 -1.86 13.52 18.61
N ALA A 683 -0.66 13.32 18.08
CA ALA A 683 -0.34 12.21 17.19
C ALA A 683 1.15 11.87 17.30
N VAL A 684 1.55 10.80 16.61
CA VAL A 684 2.95 10.40 16.45
C VAL A 684 3.30 10.44 14.97
N ALA A 685 4.44 11.07 14.65
CA ALA A 685 5.09 10.94 13.36
C ALA A 685 6.12 9.81 13.45
N GLU A 686 5.98 8.80 12.59
CA GLU A 686 6.86 7.65 12.58
C GLU A 686 7.21 7.25 11.15
N TYR A 687 8.24 7.93 10.63
CA TYR A 687 9.01 7.52 9.47
C TYR A 687 10.27 8.38 9.43
N PRO A 688 11.38 7.90 8.84
CA PRO A 688 12.55 8.74 8.63
C PRO A 688 12.21 10.02 7.88
N ILE A 689 12.89 11.12 8.21
CA ILE A 689 12.86 12.32 7.39
C ILE A 689 13.32 11.92 5.98
N ASP A 690 12.43 12.05 5.01
CA ASP A 690 12.69 11.71 3.63
C ASP A 690 12.20 12.81 2.68
N SER A 691 12.94 12.95 1.58
CA SER A 691 12.63 13.87 0.51
C SER A 691 12.99 13.25 -0.83
N HIS A 692 12.17 13.54 -1.82
CA HIS A 692 12.47 13.23 -3.21
C HIS A 692 13.25 14.37 -3.88
N ALA A 693 13.92 14.05 -4.99
CA ALA A 693 14.73 15.03 -5.71
C ALA A 693 13.87 16.25 -6.07
N THR A 694 14.42 17.43 -5.86
CA THR A 694 13.74 18.70 -6.10
C THR A 694 14.16 19.29 -7.43
N THR A 695 15.34 18.97 -7.96
CA THR A 695 15.85 19.50 -9.24
C THR A 695 16.02 18.39 -10.29
N PRO A 696 15.81 18.68 -11.59
CA PRO A 696 16.15 17.75 -12.67
C PRO A 696 17.60 17.22 -12.58
N ARG A 697 17.80 15.96 -12.96
CA ARG A 697 19.12 15.32 -12.91
C ARG A 697 20.13 16.07 -13.79
N ASN A 698 21.39 16.05 -13.36
CA ASN A 698 22.54 16.40 -14.18
C ASN A 698 23.06 15.12 -14.89
N PRO A 699 22.94 14.98 -16.22
CA PRO A 699 23.42 13.77 -16.91
C PRO A 699 24.93 13.51 -16.78
N LYS A 700 25.72 14.54 -16.44
CA LYS A 700 27.16 14.41 -16.16
C LYS A 700 27.45 13.82 -14.78
N GLU A 701 26.48 13.90 -13.86
CA GLU A 701 26.56 13.42 -12.48
C GLU A 701 25.30 12.61 -12.14
N PRO A 702 25.02 11.51 -12.88
CA PRO A 702 23.70 10.87 -12.86
C PRO A 702 23.35 10.24 -11.51
N TYR A 703 24.35 9.97 -10.67
CA TYR A 703 24.18 9.39 -9.33
C TYR A 703 23.91 10.43 -8.25
N LEU A 704 24.09 11.72 -8.54
CA LEU A 704 23.95 12.80 -7.57
C LEU A 704 22.55 13.40 -7.68
N HIS A 705 21.76 13.23 -6.63
CA HIS A 705 20.36 13.65 -6.59
C HIS A 705 20.19 14.85 -5.65
N GLU A 706 19.93 16.02 -6.23
CA GLU A 706 19.68 17.25 -5.45
C GLU A 706 18.26 17.24 -4.86
N GLY A 707 18.16 17.52 -3.57
CA GLY A 707 16.93 17.51 -2.78
C GLY A 707 16.48 16.12 -2.32
N PHE A 708 17.08 15.03 -2.82
CA PHE A 708 16.76 13.68 -2.38
C PHE A 708 17.52 13.37 -1.09
N PHE A 709 16.85 12.80 -0.08
CA PHE A 709 17.50 12.23 1.10
C PHE A 709 16.57 11.27 1.84
N TYR A 710 17.16 10.36 2.61
CA TYR A 710 16.46 9.47 3.52
C TYR A 710 17.33 9.35 4.77
N LEU A 711 16.82 9.81 5.92
CA LEU A 711 17.62 10.09 7.12
C LEU A 711 17.23 9.24 8.35
N PRO A 712 17.21 7.89 8.26
CA PRO A 712 16.81 7.03 9.38
C PRO A 712 17.75 7.13 10.58
N GLN A 713 19.01 7.51 10.36
CA GLN A 713 20.08 7.57 11.36
C GLN A 713 19.92 8.72 12.36
N ILE A 714 19.18 9.79 11.99
CA ILE A 714 18.90 10.93 12.88
C ILE A 714 17.43 10.99 13.29
N THR A 715 16.54 10.22 12.65
CA THR A 715 15.09 10.36 12.85
C THR A 715 14.55 9.38 13.88
N ALA A 716 13.91 9.90 14.90
CA ALA A 716 13.25 9.14 15.95
C ALA A 716 11.73 9.39 15.95
N PRO A 717 10.89 8.41 16.36
CA PRO A 717 9.44 8.58 16.45
C PRO A 717 9.06 9.82 17.28
N SER A 718 8.33 10.75 16.68
CA SER A 718 8.18 12.11 17.20
C SER A 718 6.76 12.40 17.66
N CYS A 719 6.61 13.15 18.75
CA CYS A 719 5.29 13.60 19.19
C CYS A 719 4.86 14.83 18.39
N VAL A 720 3.65 14.82 17.85
CA VAL A 720 3.16 15.86 16.94
C VAL A 720 2.24 16.83 17.68
N PRO A 721 2.63 18.11 17.87
CA PRO A 721 1.87 19.07 18.68
C PRO A 721 0.63 19.61 17.96
N TYR A 722 -0.48 19.78 18.69
CA TYR A 722 -1.76 20.29 18.16
C TYR A 722 -1.63 21.64 17.46
N ARG A 723 -0.78 22.52 18.00
CA ARG A 723 -0.53 23.88 17.49
C ARG A 723 -0.01 23.98 16.05
N ILE A 724 0.47 22.89 15.42
CA ILE A 724 0.85 22.91 13.99
C ILE A 724 -0.36 23.05 13.06
N MET A 725 -1.55 22.65 13.53
CA MET A 725 -2.79 22.70 12.77
C MET A 725 -3.50 24.06 12.86
N LEU A 726 -3.00 24.97 13.71
CA LEU A 726 -3.61 26.25 14.01
C LEU A 726 -2.90 27.35 13.20
N PRO A 727 -3.58 28.04 12.25
CA PRO A 727 -3.00 29.19 11.55
C PRO A 727 -2.38 30.24 12.47
N ALA A 728 -1.23 30.81 12.14
CA ALA A 728 -0.67 31.97 12.83
C ALA A 728 -1.24 33.29 12.28
N GLY A 729 -1.06 34.39 13.02
CA GLY A 729 -1.39 35.75 12.55
C GLY A 729 -2.85 36.16 12.81
N ARG A 730 -3.51 36.75 11.79
CA ARG A 730 -4.89 37.27 11.89
C ARG A 730 -5.80 36.12 12.32
N ARG A 731 -6.21 36.15 13.59
CA ARG A 731 -6.89 35.04 14.28
C ARG A 731 -8.01 34.48 13.41
N LEU A 732 -7.84 33.28 12.87
CA LEU A 732 -8.95 32.46 12.39
C LEU A 732 -9.21 31.45 13.50
N ASP A 733 -10.25 31.69 14.28
CA ASP A 733 -10.56 30.95 15.49
C ASP A 733 -11.41 29.70 15.20
N ASN A 734 -11.87 29.49 13.96
CA ASN A 734 -12.67 28.32 13.61
C ASN A 734 -12.12 27.51 12.43
N LEU A 735 -10.81 27.61 12.16
CA LEU A 735 -10.14 26.87 11.09
C LEU A 735 -9.02 25.97 11.64
N LEU A 736 -9.04 24.70 11.26
CA LEU A 736 -7.97 23.71 11.47
C LEU A 736 -7.41 23.25 10.12
N VAL A 737 -6.13 22.91 10.06
CA VAL A 737 -5.45 22.41 8.86
C VAL A 737 -4.75 21.09 9.18
N CYS A 738 -4.98 20.04 8.37
CA CYS A 738 -4.48 18.69 8.64
C CYS A 738 -3.43 18.21 7.64
N GLY A 739 -3.54 18.56 6.35
CA GLY A 739 -2.61 18.14 5.29
C GLY A 739 -1.41 19.08 5.19
N ALA A 740 -1.68 20.34 4.83
CA ALA A 740 -0.71 21.43 4.71
C ALA A 740 -0.31 22.06 6.05
N VAL A 741 -0.06 21.24 7.08
CA VAL A 741 0.29 21.70 8.44
C VAL A 741 1.55 22.55 8.48
N SER A 742 1.72 23.26 9.59
CA SER A 742 2.88 24.12 9.83
C SER A 742 4.15 23.32 10.13
N ALA A 743 5.06 23.31 9.17
CA ALA A 743 6.36 22.67 9.27
C ALA A 743 7.39 23.32 8.32
N THR A 744 8.67 23.11 8.60
CA THR A 744 9.74 23.31 7.60
C THR A 744 9.71 22.17 6.59
N HIS A 745 10.35 22.33 5.44
CA HIS A 745 10.51 21.28 4.43
C HIS A 745 11.09 19.98 5.02
N ILE A 746 12.08 20.13 5.91
CA ILE A 746 12.74 18.99 6.54
C ILE A 746 11.83 18.32 7.57
N GLY A 747 11.22 19.10 8.46
CA GLY A 747 10.25 18.57 9.44
C GLY A 747 9.02 17.95 8.77
N PHE A 748 8.58 18.48 7.63
CA PHE A 748 7.42 17.97 6.89
C PHE A 748 7.65 16.57 6.31
N GLY A 749 8.91 16.20 6.02
CA GLY A 749 9.28 14.89 5.46
C GLY A 749 8.75 13.70 6.29
N THR A 750 8.68 13.83 7.62
CA THR A 750 8.09 12.77 8.48
C THR A 750 6.59 12.93 8.72
N LEU A 751 6.03 14.13 8.53
CA LEU A 751 4.62 14.44 8.81
C LEU A 751 3.67 14.10 7.66
N ARG A 752 4.13 14.15 6.42
CA ARG A 752 3.32 14.06 5.19
C ARG A 752 2.76 12.67 4.85
N LEU A 753 2.69 11.78 5.83
CA LEU A 753 2.32 10.38 5.62
C LEU A 753 0.87 10.14 6.02
N GLU A 754 0.21 9.25 5.27
CA GLU A 754 -1.21 8.96 5.44
C GLU A 754 -1.62 8.52 6.86
N PRO A 755 -0.85 7.69 7.62
CA PRO A 755 -1.16 7.39 9.02
C PRO A 755 -1.16 8.63 9.91
N VAL A 756 -0.20 9.52 9.71
CA VAL A 756 -0.05 10.76 10.47
C VAL A 756 -1.21 11.69 10.14
N TRP A 757 -1.50 11.88 8.85
CA TRP A 757 -2.64 12.67 8.38
C TRP A 757 -3.99 12.13 8.87
N MET A 758 -4.21 10.81 8.93
CA MET A 758 -5.42 10.24 9.54
C MET A 758 -5.50 10.56 11.04
N ALA A 759 -4.39 10.48 11.79
CA ALA A 759 -4.35 10.83 13.21
C ALA A 759 -4.60 12.32 13.46
N LEU A 760 -4.03 13.20 12.62
CA LEU A 760 -4.28 14.65 12.63
C LEU A 760 -5.74 14.95 12.29
N GLY A 761 -6.29 14.28 11.28
CA GLY A 761 -7.70 14.37 10.91
C GLY A 761 -8.62 14.00 12.07
N GLN A 762 -8.42 12.83 12.68
CA GLN A 762 -9.17 12.42 13.87
C GLN A 762 -9.07 13.46 15.00
N ALA A 763 -7.86 13.95 15.30
CA ALA A 763 -7.64 15.01 16.29
C ALA A 763 -8.40 16.29 15.94
N ALA A 764 -8.42 16.71 14.68
CA ALA A 764 -9.15 17.89 14.23
C ALA A 764 -10.68 17.72 14.39
N GLY A 765 -11.22 16.54 14.10
CA GLY A 765 -12.64 16.24 14.33
C GLY A 765 -13.04 16.27 15.81
N VAL A 766 -12.20 15.70 16.70
CA VAL A 766 -12.41 15.76 18.16
C VAL A 766 -12.23 17.19 18.69
N ALA A 767 -11.26 17.94 18.17
CA ALA A 767 -11.05 19.33 18.53
C ALA A 767 -12.21 20.22 18.09
N ALA A 768 -12.79 19.98 16.90
CA ALA A 768 -14.00 20.66 16.45
C ALA A 768 -15.18 20.38 17.40
N HIS A 769 -15.34 19.12 17.85
CA HIS A 769 -16.34 18.80 18.86
C HIS A 769 -16.13 19.60 20.14
N LEU A 770 -14.92 19.59 20.70
CA LEU A 770 -14.61 20.33 21.93
C LEU A 770 -14.77 21.84 21.76
N ALA A 771 -14.43 22.39 20.59
CA ALA A 771 -14.64 23.80 20.28
C ALA A 771 -16.13 24.16 20.29
N LEU A 772 -17.00 23.26 19.81
CA LEU A 772 -18.45 23.49 19.77
C LEU A 772 -19.11 23.37 21.13
N VAL A 773 -18.65 22.45 22.00
CA VAL A 773 -19.30 22.14 23.28
C VAL A 773 -18.61 22.75 24.51
N SER A 774 -17.36 23.22 24.39
CA SER A 774 -16.57 23.68 25.53
C SER A 774 -15.88 25.03 25.34
N SER A 775 -15.74 25.56 24.11
CA SER A 775 -15.09 26.86 23.93
C SER A 775 -16.00 28.04 24.30
N PRO A 776 -15.44 29.16 24.80
CA PRO A 776 -16.17 30.41 24.92
C PRO A 776 -16.76 30.83 23.56
N ARG A 777 -17.83 31.63 23.57
CA ARG A 777 -18.36 32.26 22.35
C ARG A 777 -17.62 33.59 22.13
N PRO A 778 -17.18 33.92 20.90
CA PRO A 778 -17.28 33.14 19.66
C PRO A 778 -16.39 31.89 19.70
N ILE A 779 -16.83 30.82 19.00
CA ILE A 779 -16.16 29.51 18.96
C ILE A 779 -14.68 29.70 18.61
N SER A 780 -13.82 29.05 19.40
CA SER A 780 -12.38 29.03 19.15
C SER A 780 -11.80 27.62 19.24
N VAL A 781 -11.17 27.15 18.16
CA VAL A 781 -10.38 25.91 18.11
C VAL A 781 -9.03 26.06 18.81
N ARG A 782 -8.62 27.30 19.14
CA ARG A 782 -7.40 27.58 19.91
C ARG A 782 -7.60 27.42 21.41
N SER A 783 -8.83 27.61 21.88
CA SER A 783 -9.21 27.50 23.30
C SER A 783 -9.62 26.09 23.70
N VAL A 784 -9.38 25.09 22.84
CA VAL A 784 -9.69 23.68 23.13
C VAL A 784 -8.86 23.21 24.32
N PRO A 785 -9.47 22.64 25.38
CA PRO A 785 -8.73 22.09 26.50
C PRO A 785 -7.94 20.84 26.07
N ILE A 786 -6.62 20.97 25.95
CA ILE A 786 -5.71 19.95 25.44
C ILE A 786 -5.83 18.62 26.19
N ASP A 787 -5.91 18.65 27.52
CA ASP A 787 -6.07 17.42 28.29
C ASP A 787 -7.35 16.66 27.90
N ARG A 788 -8.46 17.38 27.67
CA ARG A 788 -9.75 16.78 27.29
C ARG A 788 -9.68 16.22 25.87
N LEU A 789 -8.99 16.92 24.96
CA LEU A 789 -8.71 16.45 23.60
C LEU A 789 -7.93 15.13 23.64
N GLN A 790 -6.80 15.10 24.35
CA GLN A 790 -6.00 13.89 24.52
C GLN A 790 -6.80 12.76 25.18
N ARG A 791 -7.59 13.05 26.22
CA ARG A 791 -8.45 12.04 26.87
C ARG A 791 -9.47 11.42 25.91
N LEU A 792 -10.06 12.20 25.02
CA LEU A 792 -10.99 11.68 24.02
C LEU A 792 -10.27 10.86 22.94
N LEU A 793 -9.12 11.35 22.46
CA LEU A 793 -8.28 10.63 21.49
C LEU A 793 -7.83 9.26 22.03
N LEU A 794 -7.30 9.23 23.26
CA LEU A 794 -6.85 8.01 23.92
C LEU A 794 -7.99 7.02 24.15
N ARG A 795 -9.19 7.49 24.56
CA ARG A 795 -10.39 6.63 24.67
C ARG A 795 -10.83 6.05 23.33
N GLN A 796 -10.50 6.71 22.23
CA GLN A 796 -10.75 6.22 20.87
C GLN A 796 -9.58 5.40 20.32
N GLY A 797 -8.61 5.02 21.17
CA GLY A 797 -7.47 4.18 20.82
C GLY A 797 -6.40 4.89 19.98
N GLN A 798 -6.42 6.22 19.87
CA GLN A 798 -5.37 6.97 19.18
C GLN A 798 -4.08 6.96 19.99
N VAL A 799 -2.94 6.90 19.29
CA VAL A 799 -1.61 6.96 19.88
C VAL A 799 -1.08 8.39 19.79
N ILE A 800 -0.62 8.95 20.91
CA ILE A 800 -0.08 10.31 21.00
C ILE A 800 1.39 10.34 21.46
N ALA A 801 1.91 9.20 21.89
CA ALA A 801 3.33 8.99 22.20
C ALA A 801 3.73 7.56 21.85
N PHE A 802 4.87 7.40 21.18
CA PHE A 802 5.37 6.08 20.79
C PHE A 802 6.07 5.36 21.94
N PHE A 803 5.81 4.06 22.08
CA PHE A 803 6.55 3.12 22.92
C PHE A 803 6.68 1.77 22.20
N THR A 804 7.79 1.06 22.42
CA THR A 804 8.03 -0.28 21.87
C THR A 804 7.21 -1.36 22.59
N ASP A 805 6.90 -1.12 23.87
CA ASP A 805 6.19 -1.97 24.81
C ASP A 805 4.84 -1.38 25.25
N LEU A 806 4.17 -0.70 24.31
CA LEU A 806 2.90 0.00 24.56
C LEU A 806 1.82 -0.94 25.15
N PRO A 807 1.13 -0.57 26.24
CA PRO A 807 0.02 -1.35 26.78
C PRO A 807 -1.13 -1.53 25.79
N SER A 808 -2.02 -2.50 26.05
CA SER A 808 -3.23 -2.70 25.23
C SER A 808 -4.07 -1.40 25.16
N PRO A 809 -4.50 -0.96 23.96
CA PRO A 809 -5.35 0.24 23.78
C PRO A 809 -6.66 0.24 24.56
N GLU A 810 -7.13 -0.93 25.00
CA GLU A 810 -8.36 -1.09 25.79
C GLU A 810 -8.13 -0.83 27.30
N SER A 811 -6.87 -0.76 27.74
CA SER A 811 -6.53 -0.59 29.16
C SER A 811 -6.49 0.89 29.57
N GLU A 812 -6.82 1.17 30.84
CA GLU A 812 -6.63 2.52 31.41
C GLU A 812 -5.15 2.90 31.48
N GLU A 813 -4.27 1.91 31.64
CA GLU A 813 -2.81 2.07 31.65
C GLU A 813 -2.30 2.66 30.32
N PHE A 814 -2.85 2.24 29.17
CA PHE A 814 -2.52 2.82 27.87
C PHE A 814 -2.78 4.33 27.81
N ALA A 815 -3.93 4.78 28.34
CA ALA A 815 -4.25 6.19 28.37
C ALA A 815 -3.33 6.95 29.34
N ALA A 816 -3.13 6.41 30.54
CA ALA A 816 -2.32 7.03 31.58
C ALA A 816 -0.84 7.20 31.16
N VAL A 817 -0.22 6.14 30.64
CA VAL A 817 1.18 6.15 30.20
C VAL A 817 1.39 7.18 29.10
N GLN A 818 0.55 7.19 28.07
CA GLN A 818 0.69 8.14 26.97
C GLN A 818 0.41 9.59 27.38
N PHE A 819 -0.60 9.81 28.23
CA PHE A 819 -0.92 11.14 28.75
C PHE A 819 0.27 11.75 29.50
N PHE A 820 0.97 10.96 30.32
CA PHE A 820 2.15 11.44 31.03
C PHE A 820 3.43 11.43 30.19
N ALA A 821 3.51 10.59 29.15
CA ALA A 821 4.62 10.59 28.20
C ALA A 821 4.80 11.93 27.51
N VAL A 822 3.72 12.53 27.01
CA VAL A 822 3.76 13.86 26.37
C VAL A 822 4.02 15.00 27.36
N ARG A 823 4.01 14.71 28.67
CA ARG A 823 4.30 15.63 29.78
C ARG A 823 5.69 15.41 30.41
N GLY A 824 6.53 14.59 29.77
CA GLY A 824 7.94 14.42 30.15
C GLY A 824 8.22 13.37 31.23
N PHE A 825 7.31 12.43 31.47
CA PHE A 825 7.53 11.35 32.44
C PHE A 825 8.48 10.25 31.94
N PHE A 826 8.69 10.19 30.63
CA PHE A 826 9.50 9.16 29.97
C PHE A 826 10.44 9.83 28.98
N ASP A 827 11.74 9.56 29.11
CA ASP A 827 12.81 10.09 28.25
C ASP A 827 13.34 9.06 27.23
N THR A 828 12.83 7.83 27.27
CA THR A 828 13.10 6.75 26.31
C THR A 828 11.81 6.25 25.65
N TYR A 829 11.93 5.29 24.72
CA TYR A 829 10.81 4.65 24.02
C TYR A 829 10.33 3.35 24.69
N GLU A 830 10.79 3.05 25.90
CA GLU A 830 10.33 1.92 26.71
C GLU A 830 9.58 2.46 27.93
N ALA A 831 8.31 2.06 28.07
CA ALA A 831 7.47 2.46 29.19
C ALA A 831 7.78 1.64 30.45
N GLN A 832 8.15 0.35 30.27
CA GLN A 832 8.49 -0.59 31.32
C GLN A 832 7.43 -0.63 32.43
N THR A 833 6.15 -0.69 32.04
CA THR A 833 5.05 -0.42 32.97
C THR A 833 4.92 -1.42 34.11
N ARG A 834 5.46 -2.63 33.92
CA ARG A 834 5.48 -3.72 34.89
C ARG A 834 6.68 -3.70 35.84
N GLU A 835 7.70 -2.89 35.56
CA GLU A 835 8.86 -2.80 36.43
C GLU A 835 8.52 -2.09 37.74
N GLN A 836 9.14 -2.56 38.82
CA GLN A 836 9.05 -1.91 40.12
C GLN A 836 9.69 -0.54 40.04
N LEU A 837 8.99 0.45 40.59
CA LEU A 837 9.43 1.82 40.59
C LEU A 837 10.59 1.98 41.58
N ASP A 838 11.72 2.50 41.13
CA ASP A 838 12.78 2.92 42.05
C ASP A 838 12.46 4.30 42.65
N LYS A 839 13.07 4.61 43.80
CA LYS A 839 12.88 5.87 44.52
C LYS A 839 13.16 7.12 43.67
N SER A 840 14.19 7.12 42.83
CA SER A 840 14.57 8.27 42.00
C SER A 840 13.52 8.55 40.92
N THR A 841 13.07 7.50 40.24
CA THR A 841 12.02 7.59 39.21
C THR A 841 10.70 8.04 39.82
N ALA A 842 10.32 7.50 40.99
CA ALA A 842 9.12 7.94 41.72
C ALA A 842 9.16 9.43 42.04
N GLN A 843 10.28 9.91 42.58
CA GLN A 843 10.47 11.32 42.92
C GLN A 843 10.35 12.20 41.67
N LYS A 844 11.02 11.85 40.57
CA LYS A 844 10.94 12.61 39.31
C LYS A 844 9.50 12.71 38.79
N MET A 845 8.76 11.60 38.78
CA MET A 845 7.36 11.58 38.33
C MET A 845 6.46 12.43 39.23
N LEU A 846 6.62 12.35 40.55
CA LEU A 846 5.82 13.12 41.52
C LEU A 846 6.17 14.62 41.50
N HIS A 847 7.45 14.98 41.39
CA HIS A 847 7.88 16.36 41.19
C HIS A 847 7.29 16.94 39.91
N ARG A 848 7.38 16.21 38.80
CA ARG A 848 6.80 16.65 37.53
C ARG A 848 5.27 16.79 37.60
N PHE A 849 4.58 15.85 38.27
CA PHE A 849 3.15 15.96 38.51
C PHE A 849 2.78 17.21 39.32
N ALA A 850 3.54 17.49 40.39
CA ALA A 850 3.35 18.68 41.22
C ALA A 850 3.56 19.97 40.42
N GLU A 851 4.59 20.05 39.58
CA GLU A 851 4.83 21.18 38.67
C GLU A 851 3.65 21.40 37.73
N LEU A 852 3.17 20.33 37.07
CA LEU A 852 2.06 20.39 36.12
C LEU A 852 0.75 20.85 36.78
N LYS A 853 0.52 20.45 38.04
CA LYS A 853 -0.64 20.88 38.85
C LYS A 853 -0.39 22.16 39.64
N ARG A 854 0.80 22.78 39.52
CA ARG A 854 1.23 23.99 40.26
C ARG A 854 1.10 23.85 41.78
N LEU A 855 1.47 22.68 42.30
CA LEU A 855 1.45 22.35 43.72
C LEU A 855 2.80 22.69 44.38
N PRO A 856 2.83 23.04 45.67
CA PRO A 856 4.07 23.26 46.39
C PRO A 856 4.87 21.94 46.48
N LEU A 857 6.15 21.99 46.12
CA LEU A 857 7.02 20.82 46.23
C LEU A 857 7.31 20.50 47.69
N PRO A 858 7.12 19.25 48.15
CA PRO A 858 7.51 18.86 49.50
C PRO A 858 9.04 18.90 49.65
N HIS A 859 9.51 19.21 50.86
CA HIS A 859 10.95 19.34 51.14
C HIS A 859 11.71 18.00 51.01
N ALA A 860 11.03 16.87 51.16
CA ALA A 860 11.58 15.53 50.89
C ALA A 860 10.47 14.46 50.73
N PHE A 861 10.66 13.54 49.79
CA PHE A 861 9.93 12.28 49.71
C PHE A 861 10.71 11.19 50.47
N GLY A 862 10.46 11.06 51.77
CA GLY A 862 11.15 10.09 52.64
C GLY A 862 10.58 8.67 52.52
N THR A 863 11.46 7.69 52.27
CA THR A 863 11.24 6.24 52.43
C THR A 863 12.57 5.56 52.79
N ALA A 864 12.49 4.49 53.60
CA ALA A 864 13.61 3.61 53.94
C ALA A 864 13.85 2.52 52.87
N ASN A 865 12.92 2.33 51.93
CA ASN A 865 12.98 1.32 50.87
C ASN A 865 13.59 1.91 49.59
N GLU A 866 14.37 1.10 48.86
CA GLU A 866 14.83 1.48 47.52
C GLU A 866 13.68 1.49 46.49
N ALA A 867 12.72 0.58 46.66
CA ALA A 867 11.45 0.55 45.92
C ALA A 867 10.31 1.09 46.80
N PRO A 868 9.69 2.25 46.48
CA PRO A 868 8.58 2.78 47.26
C PRO A 868 7.37 1.85 47.25
N THR A 869 6.77 1.66 48.42
CA THR A 869 5.56 0.85 48.57
C THR A 869 4.29 1.65 48.28
N GLN A 870 3.13 0.98 48.17
CA GLN A 870 1.85 1.67 48.03
C GLN A 870 1.61 2.65 49.19
N GLY A 871 2.01 2.28 50.42
CA GLY A 871 1.93 3.14 51.59
C GLY A 871 2.79 4.40 51.49
N ASP A 872 3.99 4.27 50.95
CA ASP A 872 4.88 5.42 50.70
C ASP A 872 4.27 6.40 49.70
N ILE A 873 3.83 5.90 48.54
CA ILE A 873 3.23 6.72 47.48
C ILE A 873 1.94 7.40 47.97
N VAL A 874 1.07 6.68 48.69
CA VAL A 874 -0.17 7.25 49.24
C VAL A 874 0.14 8.36 50.23
N ARG A 875 1.13 8.17 51.13
CA ARG A 875 1.56 9.19 52.09
C ARG A 875 2.09 10.44 51.38
N TRP A 876 2.93 10.25 50.37
CA TRP A 876 3.51 11.34 49.58
C TRP A 876 2.45 12.12 48.80
N LEU A 877 1.53 11.44 48.13
CA LEU A 877 0.44 12.09 47.40
C LEU A 877 -0.56 12.77 48.34
N SER A 878 -0.83 12.19 49.51
CA SER A 878 -1.69 12.80 50.54
C SER A 878 -1.13 14.13 51.00
N ALA A 879 0.19 14.20 51.25
CA ALA A 879 0.88 15.43 51.61
C ALA A 879 0.89 16.44 50.44
N LEU A 880 1.14 15.97 49.22
CA LEU A 880 1.22 16.82 48.03
C LEU A 880 -0.13 17.47 47.66
N LEU A 881 -1.22 16.71 47.80
CA LEU A 881 -2.57 17.13 47.39
C LEU A 881 -3.42 17.66 48.56
N ASN A 882 -2.90 17.64 49.78
CA ASN A 882 -3.63 17.95 51.01
C ASN A 882 -4.95 17.14 51.13
N LEU A 883 -4.86 15.83 50.88
CA LEU A 883 -5.97 14.87 50.97
C LEU A 883 -5.70 13.86 52.08
N SER A 884 -6.76 13.35 52.71
CA SER A 884 -6.60 12.20 53.61
C SER A 884 -6.19 10.95 52.83
N PRO A 885 -5.43 10.01 53.42
CA PRO A 885 -5.10 8.75 52.77
C PRO A 885 -6.33 7.98 52.30
N GLU A 886 -7.44 8.04 53.04
CA GLU A 886 -8.71 7.41 52.67
C GLU A 886 -9.29 8.02 51.39
N ALA A 887 -9.37 9.35 51.34
CA ALA A 887 -9.84 10.06 50.15
C ALA A 887 -8.95 9.71 48.94
N LEU A 888 -7.62 9.68 49.12
CA LEU A 888 -6.71 9.33 48.04
C LEU A 888 -6.91 7.90 47.54
N ARG A 889 -7.07 6.93 48.44
CA ARG A 889 -7.35 5.53 48.06
C ARG A 889 -8.63 5.40 47.27
N GLN A 890 -9.70 6.09 47.69
CA GLN A 890 -10.96 6.12 46.96
C GLN A 890 -10.79 6.73 45.57
N ARG A 891 -10.13 7.89 45.48
CA ARG A 891 -9.88 8.62 44.22
C ARG A 891 -9.02 7.82 43.23
N CYS A 892 -8.01 7.12 43.73
CA CYS A 892 -7.16 6.22 42.96
C CYS A 892 -7.80 4.86 42.68
N GLY A 893 -8.98 4.54 43.23
CA GLY A 893 -9.66 3.26 43.05
C GLY A 893 -8.91 2.06 43.65
N LEU A 894 -8.29 2.25 44.83
CA LEU A 894 -7.46 1.25 45.52
C LEU A 894 -8.28 0.37 46.47
N SER A 895 -9.19 -0.44 45.92
CA SER A 895 -10.01 -1.38 46.72
C SER A 895 -9.22 -2.52 47.35
N ALA A 896 -8.06 -2.89 46.78
CA ALA A 896 -7.15 -3.93 47.27
C ALA A 896 -5.80 -3.34 47.71
N PHE A 897 -5.82 -2.26 48.50
CA PHE A 897 -4.62 -1.57 48.98
C PHE A 897 -3.75 -2.46 49.87
N ARG A 898 -2.46 -2.57 49.53
CA ARG A 898 -1.45 -3.33 50.28
C ARG A 898 -0.28 -2.40 50.61
N PRO A 899 -0.18 -1.87 51.84
CA PRO A 899 0.74 -0.78 52.17
C PRO A 899 2.21 -1.14 51.98
N ASP A 900 2.56 -2.43 52.07
CA ASP A 900 3.94 -2.91 51.97
C ASP A 900 4.31 -3.42 50.56
N GLU A 901 3.36 -3.44 49.62
CA GLU A 901 3.60 -3.91 48.25
C GLU A 901 4.32 -2.82 47.43
N PRO A 902 5.37 -3.15 46.66
CA PRO A 902 6.00 -2.22 45.73
C PRO A 902 5.03 -1.71 44.66
N VAL A 903 5.21 -0.47 44.21
CA VAL A 903 4.42 0.12 43.12
C VAL A 903 5.17 -0.02 41.80
N THR A 904 4.48 -0.37 40.73
CA THR A 904 5.07 -0.36 39.37
C THR A 904 4.93 1.02 38.71
N ARG A 905 5.77 1.27 37.69
CA ARG A 905 5.69 2.51 36.89
C ARG A 905 4.29 2.74 36.31
N GLY A 906 3.68 1.69 35.75
CA GLY A 906 2.34 1.73 35.18
C GLY A 906 1.25 2.04 36.21
N GLN A 907 1.31 1.40 37.39
CA GLN A 907 0.39 1.67 38.49
C GLN A 907 0.42 3.13 38.92
N LEU A 908 1.61 3.71 39.11
CA LEU A 908 1.73 5.12 39.48
C LEU A 908 1.12 6.04 38.40
N CYS A 909 1.39 5.78 37.11
CA CYS A 909 0.75 6.53 36.02
C CYS A 909 -0.78 6.48 36.11
N VAL A 910 -1.38 5.30 36.32
CA VAL A 910 -2.84 5.16 36.44
C VAL A 910 -3.38 5.94 37.64
N TRP A 911 -2.72 5.90 38.78
CA TRP A 911 -3.15 6.64 39.98
C TRP A 911 -3.12 8.15 39.75
N LEU A 912 -2.01 8.66 39.21
CA LEU A 912 -1.86 10.08 38.87
C LEU A 912 -2.88 10.50 37.80
N TYR A 913 -3.19 9.62 36.86
CA TYR A 913 -4.17 9.90 35.80
C TYR A 913 -5.58 10.01 36.37
N ARG A 914 -5.98 9.11 37.28
CA ARG A 914 -7.27 9.21 37.99
C ARG A 914 -7.36 10.49 38.81
N LEU A 915 -6.29 10.84 39.54
CA LEU A 915 -6.20 12.09 40.31
C LEU A 915 -6.21 13.33 39.41
N TRP A 916 -5.67 13.26 38.19
CA TRP A 916 -5.69 14.39 37.25
C TRP A 916 -7.11 14.87 36.94
N TRP A 917 -8.07 13.93 36.88
CA TRP A 917 -9.44 14.15 36.41
C TRP A 917 -10.48 14.33 37.51
N GLN A 918 -10.07 14.24 38.77
CA GLN A 918 -10.95 14.40 39.92
C GLN A 918 -10.59 15.72 40.61
N ASP A 919 -11.19 16.81 40.11
CA ASP A 919 -11.21 18.11 40.79
C ASP A 919 -12.24 18.07 41.93
#